data_AF-A0A535B8E1-F1
#
_entry.id   AF-A0A535B8E1-F1
#
_cell.length_a   1.000
_cell.length_b   1.000
_cell.length_c   1.000
_cell.angle_alpha   90.00
_cell.angle_beta   90.00
_cell.angle_gamma   90.00
#
_symmetry.space_group_name_H-M   'P 1'
#
loop_
_entity.id
_entity.type
_entity.pdbx_description
1 polymer ?
#
loop_
_entity_poly.entity_id
_entity_poly.type
_entity_poly.pdbx_seq_one_letter_code
_entity_poly.pdbx_strand_id
1 'polypeptide(L)'
;MERKHPRSFVRIPRGRGKTGEPEPRSRGDGRAPPSLAALPTHVHNRDSERIVIPRHERAGPAKSPLGIELREVRFGSTARTPYLRVVPSQLSFKPVAPGYIAATEVSSRPRGSIERTVQAIKRVVLGSPFATSQLIHERLTKMKALAIFSSDVLSSSAYATEEILILLVLAGSGALSYGLPIAGSIALLLAIVTLSYRQTIKAYPGGGGAYIVAHDNLGRTPGLIAAAALLVDYALTVSVSVAAGVAAVTSALPELHDLRVLIGVAVVALITLGNLRGVRESGTIFAAPTYFFLLMMGAMILTGIAKVMLGETPGSLLHEAPPQEQVFATQGLSLWLIFRAFSSGCAALTGTEAISNGVPAFKPPESHNARTTLTAMAFILGFIFIGVTFLTSRYGLVPSDKETIVSLLGRDVFGENVLYYAYQAATALVLFLAANTSFADFPRLSAILAKDKFMPRQFAFKGDRLAFSNGIMLLAGAAALLLIVFAGNVTNLIPLYAIGVFVSFTLSQSGMVRHWWRLREPGWRGSLVINGAGAIATAAVAVIITTTKFSGGAWISIIAMGSLVVVFALIRRHYDWFQRRTAVDEKSLPARVPPVVSSEAPRDHVIVPVDGLNEIALGAINMAREISPLVTAVHLTDDREQAEDLRQRWERAFPDVPLLVIESPYRAFVAPMLAYLERLADQDGVRITVILPAFVPRHWWERILHNRDVLRLRPFLKGRAGLRVVDFPYQLYEDRPPESHPPSSSAPA
;
A
#
# COMPACT_ATOMS: atom_id res chain seq x y z
N MET A 1 11.53 26.70 32.79
CA MET A 1 12.61 25.72 33.09
C MET A 1 12.95 24.98 31.81
N GLU A 2 14.20 25.02 31.36
CA GLU A 2 14.66 24.16 30.26
C GLU A 2 14.90 22.72 30.76
N ARG A 3 14.75 21.72 29.88
CA ARG A 3 15.40 20.40 30.06
C ARG A 3 16.20 20.05 28.81
N LYS A 4 17.51 19.86 29.00
CA LYS A 4 18.49 19.61 27.94
C LYS A 4 18.50 18.14 27.54
N HIS A 5 18.48 17.82 26.25
CA HIS A 5 18.83 16.49 25.76
C HIS A 5 20.36 16.31 25.74
N PRO A 6 20.93 15.27 26.38
CA PRO A 6 22.35 14.96 26.25
C PRO A 6 22.63 14.29 24.90
N ARG A 7 23.67 14.74 24.18
CA ARG A 7 24.23 14.04 23.02
C ARG A 7 25.47 13.26 23.44
N SER A 8 25.35 11.93 23.52
CA SER A 8 26.47 11.02 23.79
C SER A 8 27.37 10.89 22.56
N PHE A 9 28.63 11.27 22.70
CA PHE A 9 29.68 10.98 21.71
C PHE A 9 30.53 9.80 22.20
N VAL A 10 30.52 8.69 21.47
CA VAL A 10 31.42 7.55 21.73
C VAL A 10 32.72 7.76 20.96
N ARG A 11 33.86 7.75 21.68
CA ARG A 11 35.20 7.74 21.08
C ARG A 11 35.59 6.31 20.70
N ILE A 12 36.03 6.11 19.45
CA ILE A 12 36.76 4.91 19.04
C ILE A 12 38.26 5.21 19.13
N PRO A 13 39.08 4.42 19.86
CA PRO A 13 40.52 4.64 19.92
C PRO A 13 41.21 4.31 18.58
N ARG A 14 42.15 5.15 18.15
CA ARG A 14 43.14 4.75 17.14
C ARG A 14 44.31 4.08 17.84
N GLY A 15 44.72 2.90 17.35
CA GLY A 15 45.90 2.20 17.86
C GLY A 15 47.17 3.04 17.67
N ARG A 16 48.01 3.09 18.70
CA ARG A 16 49.39 3.59 18.59
C ARG A 16 50.29 2.46 18.08
N GLY A 17 51.22 2.80 17.20
CA GLY A 17 52.35 1.93 16.85
C GLY A 17 53.58 2.77 16.52
N LYS A 18 54.55 2.78 17.44
CA LYS A 18 56.00 2.84 17.17
C LYS A 18 56.80 2.77 18.49
N THR A 19 57.79 1.88 18.47
CA THR A 19 59.15 1.94 19.05
C THR A 19 59.48 3.05 20.07
N GLY A 20 60.23 2.78 21.15
CA GLY A 20 60.96 1.55 21.52
C GLY A 20 62.21 1.90 22.35
N GLU A 21 62.93 0.91 22.88
CA GLU A 21 64.20 1.08 23.63
C GLU A 21 65.01 -0.22 23.55
N PRO A 22 66.35 -0.21 23.78
CA PRO A 22 66.83 -0.35 25.16
C PRO A 22 68.13 0.39 25.55
N GLU A 23 68.34 0.41 26.87
CA GLU A 23 69.58 0.64 27.66
C GLU A 23 70.17 2.05 27.87
N PRO A 24 70.82 2.30 29.05
CA PRO A 24 71.07 3.67 29.55
C PRO A 24 72.54 4.01 29.87
N ARG A 25 72.83 5.32 30.03
CA ARG A 25 74.04 5.82 30.75
C ARG A 25 73.70 7.00 31.68
N SER A 26 74.63 7.34 32.56
CA SER A 26 74.37 7.90 33.90
C SER A 26 74.71 9.38 34.11
N ARG A 27 74.00 9.99 35.08
CA ARG A 27 74.35 11.13 35.98
C ARG A 27 75.58 12.01 35.67
N GLY A 28 75.32 13.33 35.65
CA GLY A 28 76.01 14.33 36.49
C GLY A 28 77.11 15.16 35.81
N ASP A 29 77.40 16.41 36.20
CA ASP A 29 76.84 17.28 37.27
C ASP A 29 77.29 18.75 37.00
N GLY A 30 76.80 19.76 37.75
CA GLY A 30 77.59 20.99 38.00
C GLY A 30 77.06 22.41 37.64
N ARG A 31 76.44 23.06 38.63
CA ARG A 31 76.60 24.50 39.05
C ARG A 31 76.09 25.69 38.18
N ALA A 32 75.91 26.82 38.89
CA ALA A 32 75.57 28.21 38.51
C ALA A 32 76.06 29.14 39.68
N PRO A 33 75.78 30.47 39.78
CA PRO A 33 75.24 31.49 38.86
C PRO A 33 76.25 32.67 38.67
N PRO A 34 75.91 33.94 38.30
CA PRO A 34 75.11 34.90 39.12
C PRO A 34 74.19 35.91 38.35
N SER A 35 73.58 36.84 39.11
CA SER A 35 72.89 38.13 38.80
C SER A 35 73.33 38.93 37.56
N LEU A 36 72.58 39.87 36.95
CA LEU A 36 71.36 40.69 37.25
C LEU A 36 70.55 40.88 35.90
N ALA A 37 69.60 41.79 35.61
CA ALA A 37 69.05 43.02 36.22
C ALA A 37 67.49 43.09 36.09
N ALA A 38 66.87 44.25 35.77
CA ALA A 38 65.42 44.46 35.87
C ALA A 38 64.77 45.44 34.84
N LEU A 39 63.48 45.17 34.52
CA LEU A 39 62.38 46.10 34.11
C LEU A 39 62.43 46.77 32.70
N PRO A 40 61.31 47.32 32.17
CA PRO A 40 59.99 47.59 32.80
C PRO A 40 58.74 46.98 32.11
N THR A 41 57.55 47.32 32.62
CA THR A 41 56.21 46.97 32.13
C THR A 41 55.37 48.20 31.72
N HIS A 42 54.21 47.95 31.09
CA HIS A 42 53.01 48.81 30.91
C HIS A 42 52.81 49.68 29.64
N VAL A 43 51.50 49.94 29.43
CA VAL A 43 50.82 50.99 28.64
C VAL A 43 50.41 50.66 27.18
N HIS A 44 49.28 51.27 26.79
CA HIS A 44 48.71 51.40 25.44
C HIS A 44 49.72 52.02 24.43
N ASN A 45 49.51 52.01 23.11
CA ASN A 45 48.25 52.17 22.37
C ASN A 45 48.29 51.53 20.96
N ARG A 46 47.23 51.76 20.18
CA ARG A 46 47.10 51.41 18.75
C ARG A 46 48.31 51.88 17.94
N ASP A 47 48.76 51.03 17.01
CA ASP A 47 48.76 51.43 15.60
C ASP A 47 48.52 50.23 14.68
N SER A 48 48.26 50.47 13.39
CA SER A 48 47.71 49.43 12.48
C SER A 48 48.63 49.03 11.32
N GLU A 49 49.38 47.93 11.47
CA GLU A 49 50.01 47.26 10.33
C GLU A 49 48.96 46.59 9.44
N ARG A 50 48.71 47.21 8.28
CA ARG A 50 47.91 46.59 7.20
C ARG A 50 48.75 45.53 6.50
N ILE A 51 48.50 44.25 6.79
CA ILE A 51 48.95 43.16 5.92
C ILE A 51 48.17 43.25 4.59
N VAL A 52 48.77 43.89 3.59
CA VAL A 52 48.20 44.01 2.24
C VAL A 52 48.49 42.74 1.45
N ILE A 53 47.50 41.87 1.34
CA ILE A 53 47.57 40.68 0.48
C ILE A 53 47.41 41.12 -1.00
N PRO A 54 48.33 40.76 -1.91
CA PRO A 54 48.25 41.15 -3.32
C PRO A 54 46.95 40.69 -4.02
N ARG A 55 46.45 41.51 -4.95
CA ARG A 55 45.10 41.35 -5.53
C ARG A 55 45.06 40.44 -6.77
N HIS A 56 46.09 39.63 -7.01
CA HIS A 56 46.24 38.78 -8.19
C HIS A 56 46.60 37.34 -7.82
N GLU A 57 45.58 36.59 -7.38
CA GLU A 57 45.32 35.24 -7.89
C GLU A 57 43.89 34.80 -7.48
N ARG A 58 42.92 34.99 -8.37
CA ARG A 58 41.63 34.30 -8.28
C ARG A 58 41.74 32.94 -8.94
N ALA A 59 42.58 32.07 -8.38
CA ALA A 59 42.51 30.65 -8.70
C ALA A 59 41.08 30.14 -8.41
N GLY A 60 40.44 29.53 -9.41
CA GLY A 60 39.16 28.86 -9.21
C GLY A 60 39.30 27.69 -8.22
N PRO A 61 38.20 27.22 -7.60
CA PRO A 61 38.27 26.11 -6.65
C PRO A 61 38.83 24.85 -7.32
N ALA A 62 40.04 24.46 -6.91
CA ALA A 62 40.75 23.33 -7.50
C ALA A 62 39.98 22.02 -7.24
N LYS A 63 39.45 21.41 -8.31
CA LYS A 63 38.64 20.19 -8.23
C LYS A 63 39.50 18.99 -7.80
N SER A 64 39.53 18.71 -6.50
CA SER A 64 40.14 17.49 -5.96
C SER A 64 39.39 16.23 -6.47
N PRO A 65 40.11 15.15 -6.88
CA PRO A 65 39.47 13.90 -7.34
C PRO A 65 38.57 13.22 -6.31
N LEU A 66 38.68 13.57 -5.02
CA LEU A 66 37.99 12.92 -3.90
C LEU A 66 36.66 13.59 -3.49
N GLY A 67 36.11 14.51 -4.29
CA GLY A 67 34.71 14.94 -4.20
C GLY A 67 34.30 15.81 -3.00
N ILE A 68 35.28 16.25 -2.19
CA ILE A 68 35.09 17.15 -1.05
C ILE A 68 35.73 18.50 -1.38
N GLU A 69 34.92 19.52 -1.69
CA GLU A 69 35.18 20.86 -1.16
C GLU A 69 33.98 21.82 -1.28
N LEU A 70 33.74 22.58 -0.20
CA LEU A 70 33.06 23.87 -0.21
C LEU A 70 33.41 24.59 1.10
N ARG A 71 34.34 25.56 1.03
CA ARG A 71 34.94 26.21 2.22
C ARG A 71 34.17 27.49 2.59
N GLU A 72 33.19 27.39 3.49
CA GLU A 72 32.50 28.56 4.04
C GLU A 72 33.24 29.08 5.30
N VAL A 73 33.92 30.22 5.17
CA VAL A 73 34.50 30.94 6.31
C VAL A 73 33.46 31.92 6.85
N ARG A 74 33.09 31.77 8.13
CA ARG A 74 32.22 32.72 8.82
C ARG A 74 32.95 33.38 9.99
N PHE A 75 32.72 34.69 10.13
CA PHE A 75 33.11 35.46 11.31
C PHE A 75 31.95 35.42 12.30
N GLY A 76 32.24 35.07 13.56
CA GLY A 76 31.25 35.15 14.64
C GLY A 76 31.14 36.60 15.14
N SER A 77 29.93 37.05 15.47
CA SER A 77 29.68 38.40 16.02
C SER A 77 30.47 38.73 17.28
N THR A 78 30.97 37.71 17.98
CA THR A 78 31.62 37.81 19.29
C THR A 78 33.01 37.14 19.32
N ALA A 79 33.56 36.74 18.17
CA ALA A 79 34.87 36.06 18.09
C ALA A 79 35.66 36.54 16.85
N ARG A 80 36.84 37.13 17.07
CA ARG A 80 37.74 37.60 16.00
C ARG A 80 38.50 36.48 15.27
N THR A 81 38.40 35.24 15.73
CA THR A 81 38.99 34.07 15.07
C THR A 81 38.01 33.46 14.05
N PRO A 82 38.39 33.33 12.76
CA PRO A 82 37.56 32.62 11.79
C PRO A 82 37.57 31.12 12.09
N TYR A 83 36.40 30.48 12.08
CA TYR A 83 36.28 29.03 12.20
C TYR A 83 35.87 28.42 10.85
N LEU A 84 36.57 27.35 10.45
CA LEU A 84 36.37 26.71 9.15
C LEU A 84 35.19 25.73 9.22
N ARG A 85 34.05 26.10 8.64
CA ARG A 85 32.90 25.18 8.57
C ARG A 85 33.00 24.28 7.35
N VAL A 86 33.60 23.09 7.53
CA VAL A 86 33.51 22.02 6.52
C VAL A 86 32.08 21.47 6.51
N VAL A 87 31.26 22.01 5.61
CA VAL A 87 29.95 21.40 5.28
C VAL A 87 30.24 20.25 4.31
N PRO A 88 29.89 18.99 4.62
CA PRO A 88 30.01 17.91 3.65
C PRO A 88 29.13 18.24 2.45
N SER A 89 29.67 18.11 1.25
CA SER A 89 28.93 18.27 0.01
C SER A 89 27.76 17.29 0.02
N GLN A 90 26.53 17.79 0.23
CA GLN A 90 25.31 17.02 0.04
C GLN A 90 25.05 16.90 -1.47
N LEU A 91 25.96 16.19 -2.14
CA LEU A 91 25.91 15.91 -3.57
C LEU A 91 24.52 15.41 -3.91
N SER A 92 23.89 15.98 -4.95
CA SER A 92 22.61 15.51 -5.51
C SER A 92 22.63 14.02 -5.87
N PHE A 93 23.83 13.47 -6.03
CA PHE A 93 24.13 12.13 -6.52
C PHE A 93 25.33 11.52 -5.81
N LYS A 94 25.27 10.24 -5.47
CA LYS A 94 26.42 9.45 -5.00
C LYS A 94 26.68 8.27 -5.94
N PRO A 95 27.92 8.01 -6.37
CA PRO A 95 28.25 6.76 -7.04
C PRO A 95 28.07 5.59 -6.06
N VAL A 96 27.54 4.46 -6.54
CA VAL A 96 27.27 3.25 -5.75
C VAL A 96 28.07 2.06 -6.26
N ALA A 97 28.25 1.98 -7.58
CA ALA A 97 29.10 1.01 -8.29
C ALA A 97 29.55 1.65 -9.62
N PRO A 98 30.50 1.06 -10.38
CA PRO A 98 30.82 1.51 -11.73
C PRO A 98 29.56 1.54 -12.61
N GLY A 99 29.24 2.70 -13.20
CA GLY A 99 28.00 2.91 -13.96
C GLY A 99 26.74 3.26 -13.14
N TYR A 100 26.75 3.08 -11.82
CA TYR A 100 25.57 3.27 -10.95
C TYR A 100 25.69 4.52 -10.07
N ILE A 101 24.66 5.38 -10.13
CA ILE A 101 24.61 6.64 -9.38
C ILE A 101 23.23 6.83 -8.73
N ALA A 102 23.20 6.88 -7.40
CA ALA A 102 21.96 7.05 -6.62
C ALA A 102 21.68 8.52 -6.28
N ALA A 103 20.43 8.94 -6.50
CA ALA A 103 19.96 10.29 -6.17
C ALA A 103 19.77 10.50 -4.65
N THR A 104 20.19 11.65 -4.12
CA THR A 104 20.03 12.02 -2.69
C THR A 104 18.82 12.93 -2.46
N GLU A 105 18.35 13.06 -1.22
CA GLU A 105 17.20 13.91 -0.85
C GLU A 105 17.30 15.37 -1.33
N VAL A 106 18.51 15.89 -1.54
CA VAL A 106 18.72 17.27 -2.02
C VAL A 106 18.33 17.41 -3.49
N SER A 107 18.49 16.35 -4.29
CA SER A 107 18.00 16.32 -5.69
C SER A 107 16.48 16.35 -5.76
N SER A 108 15.78 15.73 -4.80
CA SER A 108 14.32 15.54 -4.82
C SER A 108 13.51 16.75 -4.32
N ARG A 109 14.15 17.90 -4.09
CA ARG A 109 13.50 19.14 -3.62
C ARG A 109 13.10 20.01 -4.83
N PRO A 110 11.81 20.37 -4.98
CA PRO A 110 11.37 21.28 -6.04
C PRO A 110 12.03 22.66 -5.88
N ARG A 111 12.34 23.29 -7.00
CA ARG A 111 13.07 24.57 -7.03
C ARG A 111 12.19 25.72 -7.51
N GLY A 112 11.19 25.47 -8.36
CA GLY A 112 10.24 26.47 -8.82
C GLY A 112 9.29 26.97 -7.71
N SER A 113 8.76 28.18 -7.86
CA SER A 113 7.78 28.77 -6.93
C SER A 113 6.45 28.01 -6.94
N ILE A 114 5.88 27.79 -8.14
CA ILE A 114 4.65 27.01 -8.33
C ILE A 114 4.82 25.57 -7.81
N GLU A 115 5.98 24.95 -8.06
CA GLU A 115 6.29 23.62 -7.51
C GLU A 115 6.32 23.63 -5.97
N ARG A 116 6.90 24.66 -5.35
CA ARG A 116 6.90 24.81 -3.88
C ARG A 116 5.48 24.95 -3.33
N THR A 117 4.59 25.71 -3.98
CA THR A 117 3.19 25.83 -3.56
C THR A 117 2.43 24.51 -3.73
N VAL A 118 2.55 23.85 -4.89
CA VAL A 118 1.90 22.55 -5.15
C VAL A 118 2.45 21.45 -4.24
N GLN A 119 3.77 21.43 -3.98
CA GLN A 119 4.35 20.50 -3.01
C GLN A 119 3.97 20.86 -1.58
N ALA A 120 3.85 22.14 -1.20
CA ALA A 120 3.38 22.54 0.12
C ALA A 120 1.95 22.07 0.38
N ILE A 121 1.02 22.30 -0.56
CA ILE A 121 -0.36 21.79 -0.48
C ILE A 121 -0.34 20.25 -0.39
N LYS A 122 0.41 19.56 -1.26
CA LYS A 122 0.60 18.11 -1.17
C LYS A 122 1.25 17.66 0.15
N ARG A 123 2.09 18.46 0.79
CA ARG A 123 2.75 18.15 2.07
C ARG A 123 1.89 18.45 3.29
N VAL A 124 0.85 19.29 3.16
CA VAL A 124 -0.17 19.54 4.19
C VAL A 124 -1.32 18.53 4.11
N VAL A 125 -1.71 18.15 2.89
CA VAL A 125 -2.77 17.14 2.65
C VAL A 125 -2.20 15.72 2.78
N LEU A 126 -1.11 15.41 2.07
CA LEU A 126 -0.52 14.06 2.03
C LEU A 126 0.67 13.90 2.97
N GLY A 127 1.52 14.91 3.21
CA GLY A 127 2.69 14.78 4.11
C GLY A 127 4.03 14.61 3.38
N SER A 128 5.11 14.36 4.15
CA SER A 128 6.46 14.13 3.61
C SER A 128 6.59 12.77 2.90
N PRO A 129 7.36 12.67 1.79
CA PRO A 129 7.66 11.39 1.16
C PRO A 129 8.32 10.41 2.13
N PHE A 130 7.99 9.13 2.03
CA PHE A 130 8.70 8.06 2.74
C PHE A 130 9.97 7.69 1.97
N ALA A 131 11.03 7.33 2.68
CA ALA A 131 12.17 6.64 2.07
C ALA A 131 11.81 5.16 1.85
N THR A 132 12.00 4.65 0.63
CA THR A 132 11.67 3.26 0.26
C THR A 132 12.33 2.22 1.17
N SER A 133 13.51 2.55 1.72
CA SER A 133 14.23 1.73 2.72
C SER A 133 13.52 1.56 4.07
N GLN A 134 12.52 2.39 4.39
CA GLN A 134 11.79 2.32 5.67
C GLN A 134 10.55 1.39 5.62
N LEU A 135 10.12 0.94 4.44
CA LEU A 135 8.89 0.13 4.26
C LEU A 135 8.92 -1.26 4.93
N ILE A 136 10.06 -1.69 5.45
CA ILE A 136 10.25 -2.99 6.15
C ILE A 136 10.05 -2.86 7.68
N HIS A 137 9.98 -1.64 8.23
CA HIS A 137 10.19 -1.40 9.67
C HIS A 137 8.92 -1.21 10.53
N GLU A 138 8.04 -2.22 10.58
CA GLU A 138 7.56 -2.78 11.87
C GLU A 138 6.87 -4.16 11.66
N ARG A 139 7.64 -5.25 11.53
CA ARG A 139 7.07 -6.62 11.53
C ARG A 139 6.29 -6.87 12.84
N LEU A 140 5.01 -7.24 12.70
CA LEU A 140 4.03 -7.33 13.77
C LEU A 140 4.21 -8.60 14.63
N THR A 141 4.02 -8.45 15.94
CA THR A 141 3.85 -9.58 16.86
C THR A 141 2.44 -10.17 16.72
N LYS A 142 2.23 -11.43 17.14
CA LYS A 142 0.90 -12.08 17.11
C LYS A 142 -0.22 -11.24 17.72
N MET A 143 0.07 -10.50 18.80
CA MET A 143 -0.90 -9.60 19.46
C MET A 143 -1.25 -8.38 18.58
N LYS A 144 -0.24 -7.61 18.11
CA LYS A 144 -0.49 -6.48 17.21
C LYS A 144 -1.19 -6.92 15.91
N ALA A 145 -0.77 -8.06 15.36
CA ALA A 145 -1.35 -8.61 14.14
C ALA A 145 -2.80 -9.11 14.35
N LEU A 146 -3.13 -9.70 15.51
CA LEU A 146 -4.52 -10.03 15.87
C LEU A 146 -5.36 -8.75 15.87
N ALA A 147 -4.96 -7.73 16.63
CA ALA A 147 -5.73 -6.51 16.77
C ALA A 147 -5.92 -5.72 15.46
N ILE A 148 -4.92 -5.74 14.57
CA ILE A 148 -4.96 -5.02 13.29
C ILE A 148 -5.69 -5.82 12.21
N PHE A 149 -5.34 -7.09 11.96
CA PHE A 149 -5.93 -7.89 10.87
C PHE A 149 -7.25 -8.58 11.24
N SER A 150 -7.67 -8.53 12.51
CA SER A 150 -8.95 -9.09 12.95
C SER A 150 -9.97 -8.02 13.32
N SER A 151 -9.64 -6.72 13.19
CA SER A 151 -10.58 -5.63 13.52
C SER A 151 -11.90 -5.79 12.76
N ASP A 152 -11.80 -6.06 11.46
CA ASP A 152 -12.91 -6.23 10.53
C ASP A 152 -13.86 -7.36 10.93
N VAL A 153 -13.36 -8.60 10.90
CA VAL A 153 -14.13 -9.79 11.26
C VAL A 153 -14.64 -9.78 12.70
N LEU A 154 -13.87 -9.28 13.68
CA LEU A 154 -14.35 -9.17 15.06
C LEU A 154 -15.45 -8.12 15.19
N SER A 155 -15.34 -6.99 14.47
CA SER A 155 -16.41 -5.98 14.44
C SER A 155 -17.68 -6.47 13.74
N SER A 156 -17.56 -7.42 12.80
CA SER A 156 -18.71 -8.00 12.08
C SER A 156 -19.68 -8.74 13.00
N SER A 157 -19.20 -9.22 14.15
CA SER A 157 -20.06 -9.80 15.20
C SER A 157 -21.03 -8.78 15.82
N ALA A 158 -20.76 -7.48 15.72
CA ALA A 158 -21.58 -6.43 16.33
C ALA A 158 -22.89 -6.13 15.58
N TYR A 159 -23.06 -6.64 14.35
CA TYR A 159 -24.29 -6.50 13.56
C TYR A 159 -24.84 -7.83 13.04
N ALA A 160 -24.02 -8.90 12.95
CA ALA A 160 -24.47 -10.15 12.34
C ALA A 160 -25.58 -10.90 13.11
N THR A 161 -25.67 -10.73 14.43
CA THR A 161 -26.80 -11.28 15.23
C THR A 161 -28.10 -10.55 14.94
N GLU A 162 -28.05 -9.22 14.88
CA GLU A 162 -29.19 -8.35 14.56
C GLU A 162 -29.74 -8.65 13.16
N GLU A 163 -28.85 -8.81 12.18
CA GLU A 163 -29.17 -9.22 10.81
C GLU A 163 -29.85 -10.59 10.68
N ILE A 164 -29.59 -11.54 11.58
CA ILE A 164 -30.36 -12.80 11.65
C ILE A 164 -31.79 -12.50 12.12
N LEU A 165 -31.89 -11.72 13.20
CA LEU A 165 -33.15 -11.46 13.89
C LEU A 165 -34.10 -10.62 13.01
N ILE A 166 -33.63 -9.59 12.31
CA ILE A 166 -34.44 -8.76 11.40
C ILE A 166 -35.20 -9.62 10.36
N LEU A 167 -34.60 -10.71 9.88
CA LEU A 167 -35.27 -11.63 8.98
C LEU A 167 -36.24 -12.59 9.69
N LEU A 168 -35.92 -13.04 10.91
CA LEU A 168 -36.79 -13.93 11.71
C LEU A 168 -38.04 -13.20 12.26
N VAL A 169 -37.91 -11.92 12.65
CA VAL A 169 -39.00 -11.03 13.09
C VAL A 169 -40.20 -11.06 12.13
N LEU A 170 -39.95 -11.21 10.82
CA LEU A 170 -41.00 -11.27 9.80
C LEU A 170 -41.93 -12.50 9.94
N ALA A 171 -41.48 -13.56 10.59
CA ALA A 171 -42.31 -14.72 10.96
C ALA A 171 -42.83 -14.66 12.42
N GLY A 172 -42.74 -13.48 13.05
CA GLY A 172 -43.27 -13.19 14.37
C GLY A 172 -42.40 -13.69 15.53
N SER A 173 -42.77 -13.29 16.75
CA SER A 173 -42.00 -13.54 17.99
C SER A 173 -41.49 -14.98 18.18
N GLY A 174 -42.27 -16.00 17.79
CA GLY A 174 -41.87 -17.41 17.94
C GLY A 174 -40.69 -17.83 17.06
N ALA A 175 -40.46 -17.16 15.93
CA ALA A 175 -39.38 -17.47 15.00
C ALA A 175 -37.99 -17.03 15.49
N LEU A 176 -37.91 -16.13 16.47
CA LEU A 176 -36.65 -15.61 17.02
C LEU A 176 -35.77 -16.72 17.64
N SER A 177 -36.41 -17.77 18.18
CA SER A 177 -35.76 -18.98 18.71
C SER A 177 -34.82 -19.69 17.73
N TYR A 178 -35.05 -19.55 16.41
CA TYR A 178 -34.15 -20.08 15.39
C TYR A 178 -32.82 -19.33 15.26
N GLY A 179 -32.68 -18.16 15.90
CA GLY A 179 -31.46 -17.35 15.87
C GLY A 179 -30.24 -18.10 16.41
N LEU A 180 -30.38 -18.82 17.52
CA LEU A 180 -29.27 -19.56 18.14
C LEU A 180 -28.84 -20.81 17.33
N PRO A 181 -29.75 -21.67 16.81
CA PRO A 181 -29.40 -22.70 15.82
C PRO A 181 -28.72 -22.15 14.56
N ILE A 182 -29.20 -21.01 14.03
CA ILE A 182 -28.60 -20.35 12.87
C ILE A 182 -27.17 -19.89 13.19
N ALA A 183 -26.95 -19.20 14.32
CA ALA A 183 -25.61 -18.80 14.76
C ALA A 183 -24.67 -20.00 14.97
N GLY A 184 -25.17 -21.12 15.50
CA GLY A 184 -24.41 -22.38 15.61
C GLY A 184 -23.96 -22.93 14.26
N SER A 185 -24.83 -22.91 13.24
CA SER A 185 -24.48 -23.34 11.87
C SER A 185 -23.45 -22.40 11.20
N ILE A 186 -23.52 -21.11 11.48
CA ILE A 186 -22.58 -20.09 11.01
C ILE A 186 -21.21 -20.24 11.72
N ALA A 187 -21.19 -20.59 13.00
CA ALA A 187 -19.96 -20.90 13.74
C ALA A 187 -19.29 -22.20 13.22
N LEU A 188 -20.06 -23.21 12.81
CA LEU A 188 -19.54 -24.40 12.13
C LEU A 188 -18.90 -24.03 10.76
N LEU A 189 -19.56 -23.16 9.98
CA LEU A 189 -19.02 -22.64 8.73
C LEU A 189 -17.70 -21.86 8.96
N LEU A 190 -17.64 -21.03 10.01
CA LEU A 190 -16.43 -20.32 10.42
C LEU A 190 -15.28 -21.30 10.74
N ALA A 191 -15.56 -22.40 11.44
CA ALA A 191 -14.57 -23.44 11.72
C ALA A 191 -14.03 -24.10 10.43
N ILE A 192 -14.91 -24.41 9.47
CA ILE A 192 -14.54 -24.99 8.16
C ILE A 192 -13.65 -24.01 7.37
N VAL A 193 -14.07 -22.75 7.22
CA VAL A 193 -13.33 -21.70 6.53
C VAL A 193 -11.96 -21.48 7.19
N THR A 194 -11.92 -21.39 8.52
CA THR A 194 -10.69 -21.25 9.32
C THR A 194 -9.72 -22.42 9.09
N LEU A 195 -10.20 -23.66 9.12
CA LEU A 195 -9.38 -24.86 8.91
C LEU A 195 -8.76 -24.90 7.51
N SER A 196 -9.47 -24.40 6.49
CA SER A 196 -8.92 -24.24 5.14
C SER A 196 -7.92 -23.09 5.03
N TYR A 197 -8.24 -21.88 5.51
CA TYR A 197 -7.31 -20.74 5.40
C TYR A 197 -5.99 -20.99 6.14
N ARG A 198 -5.99 -21.81 7.20
CA ARG A 198 -4.76 -22.34 7.82
C ARG A 198 -3.91 -23.20 6.89
N GLN A 199 -4.46 -23.78 5.82
CA GLN A 199 -3.71 -24.51 4.79
C GLN A 199 -3.25 -23.56 3.68
N THR A 200 -4.11 -22.62 3.25
CA THR A 200 -3.75 -21.57 2.30
C THR A 200 -2.52 -20.77 2.77
N ILE A 201 -2.50 -20.36 4.04
CA ILE A 201 -1.35 -19.68 4.66
C ILE A 201 -0.11 -20.59 4.79
N LYS A 202 -0.26 -21.93 4.84
CA LYS A 202 0.88 -22.88 4.79
C LYS A 202 1.48 -22.92 3.38
N ALA A 203 0.64 -23.02 2.35
CA ALA A 203 1.07 -23.14 0.95
C ALA A 203 1.58 -21.82 0.35
N TYR A 204 1.03 -20.67 0.78
CA TYR A 204 1.36 -19.34 0.28
C TYR A 204 1.94 -18.44 1.39
N PRO A 205 3.18 -18.69 1.86
CA PRO A 205 3.81 -17.90 2.92
C PRO A 205 4.06 -16.43 2.53
N GLY A 206 4.19 -16.13 1.22
CA GLY A 206 4.30 -14.76 0.69
C GLY A 206 3.01 -13.95 0.73
N GLY A 207 1.92 -14.47 1.30
CA GLY A 207 0.59 -13.87 1.28
C GLY A 207 -0.17 -14.21 0.01
N GLY A 208 -0.86 -15.35 0.01
CA GLY A 208 -1.71 -15.81 -1.09
C GLY A 208 -3.19 -15.56 -0.83
N GLY A 209 -3.63 -14.31 -1.00
CA GLY A 209 -5.06 -13.98 -1.03
C GLY A 209 -5.79 -14.69 -2.16
N ALA A 210 -7.13 -14.73 -2.11
CA ALA A 210 -7.96 -15.53 -3.03
C ALA A 210 -7.65 -15.29 -4.53
N TYR A 211 -7.29 -14.05 -4.91
CA TYR A 211 -6.79 -13.74 -6.25
C TYR A 211 -5.64 -14.66 -6.70
N ILE A 212 -4.57 -14.76 -5.89
CA ILE A 212 -3.34 -15.50 -6.23
C ILE A 212 -3.64 -17.00 -6.27
N VAL A 213 -4.36 -17.52 -5.26
CA VAL A 213 -4.72 -18.94 -5.17
C VAL A 213 -5.60 -19.38 -6.33
N ALA A 214 -6.59 -18.57 -6.72
CA ALA A 214 -7.43 -18.85 -7.89
C ALA A 214 -6.65 -18.68 -9.20
N HIS A 215 -5.83 -17.64 -9.34
CA HIS A 215 -5.02 -17.38 -10.52
C HIS A 215 -4.04 -18.53 -10.82
N ASP A 216 -3.27 -18.97 -9.83
CA ASP A 216 -2.18 -19.93 -10.00
C ASP A 216 -2.64 -21.39 -10.16
N ASN A 217 -3.82 -21.72 -9.62
CA ASN A 217 -4.34 -23.09 -9.61
C ASN A 217 -5.53 -23.28 -10.55
N LEU A 218 -6.47 -22.33 -10.63
CA LEU A 218 -7.64 -22.42 -11.51
C LEU A 218 -7.39 -21.73 -12.86
N GLY A 219 -6.68 -20.61 -12.86
CA GLY A 219 -6.30 -19.85 -14.04
C GLY A 219 -6.79 -18.40 -14.03
N ARG A 220 -6.46 -17.67 -15.11
CA ARG A 220 -6.67 -16.22 -15.26
C ARG A 220 -8.11 -15.76 -14.99
N THR A 221 -9.13 -16.40 -15.57
CA THR A 221 -10.53 -15.94 -15.44
C THR A 221 -11.09 -16.13 -14.02
N PRO A 222 -10.96 -17.30 -13.35
CA PRO A 222 -11.25 -17.45 -11.92
C PRO A 222 -10.48 -16.47 -11.04
N GLY A 223 -9.19 -16.25 -11.31
CA GLY A 223 -8.38 -15.24 -10.62
C GLY A 223 -9.01 -13.84 -10.71
N LEU A 224 -9.34 -13.38 -11.91
CA LEU A 224 -9.97 -12.06 -12.11
C LEU A 224 -11.32 -11.92 -11.41
N ILE A 225 -12.12 -12.98 -11.33
CA ILE A 225 -13.39 -12.96 -10.57
C ILE A 225 -13.10 -12.80 -9.07
N ALA A 226 -12.14 -13.55 -8.51
CA ALA A 226 -11.74 -13.41 -7.10
C ALA A 226 -11.16 -12.01 -6.78
N ALA A 227 -10.42 -11.41 -7.71
CA ALA A 227 -9.95 -10.02 -7.58
C ALA A 227 -11.08 -8.98 -7.66
N ALA A 228 -12.00 -9.13 -8.61
CA ALA A 228 -13.15 -8.24 -8.73
C ALA A 228 -14.06 -8.33 -7.51
N ALA A 229 -14.29 -9.55 -6.99
CA ALA A 229 -14.97 -9.79 -5.72
C ALA A 229 -14.30 -9.02 -4.59
N LEU A 230 -13.00 -9.27 -4.29
CA LEU A 230 -12.26 -8.59 -3.22
C LEU A 230 -12.24 -7.05 -3.33
N LEU A 231 -12.24 -6.48 -4.54
CA LEU A 231 -12.23 -5.01 -4.71
C LEU A 231 -13.61 -4.37 -4.49
N VAL A 232 -14.70 -5.08 -4.80
CA VAL A 232 -16.07 -4.70 -4.41
C VAL A 232 -16.24 -4.89 -2.90
N ASP A 233 -15.70 -5.99 -2.37
CA ASP A 233 -15.71 -6.35 -0.96
C ASP A 233 -15.13 -5.23 -0.09
N TYR A 234 -13.89 -4.81 -0.34
CA TYR A 234 -13.25 -3.74 0.42
C TYR A 234 -14.02 -2.40 0.39
N ALA A 235 -14.69 -2.07 -0.72
CA ALA A 235 -15.52 -0.87 -0.82
C ALA A 235 -16.81 -0.99 0.04
N LEU A 236 -17.36 -2.20 0.12
CA LEU A 236 -18.49 -2.52 0.98
C LEU A 236 -18.08 -2.61 2.45
N THR A 237 -16.91 -3.17 2.80
CA THR A 237 -16.35 -3.14 4.16
C THR A 237 -16.27 -1.71 4.71
N VAL A 238 -15.68 -0.77 3.96
CA VAL A 238 -15.59 0.64 4.41
C VAL A 238 -17.00 1.24 4.59
N SER A 239 -17.96 0.87 3.74
CA SER A 239 -19.33 1.37 3.82
C SER A 239 -20.11 0.78 5.01
N VAL A 240 -20.12 -0.55 5.14
CA VAL A 240 -20.82 -1.31 6.20
C VAL A 240 -20.23 -0.98 7.57
N SER A 241 -18.91 -1.04 7.73
CA SER A 241 -18.28 -0.83 9.04
C SER A 241 -18.36 0.63 9.48
N VAL A 242 -18.33 1.61 8.57
CA VAL A 242 -18.62 3.01 8.95
C VAL A 242 -20.11 3.22 9.24
N ALA A 243 -21.03 2.65 8.46
CA ALA A 243 -22.47 2.75 8.73
C ALA A 243 -22.83 2.14 10.10
N ALA A 244 -22.32 0.94 10.41
CA ALA A 244 -22.54 0.28 11.69
C ALA A 244 -21.83 0.99 12.85
N GLY A 245 -20.62 1.54 12.63
CA GLY A 245 -19.94 2.36 13.63
C GLY A 245 -20.71 3.64 13.95
N VAL A 246 -21.36 4.26 12.95
CA VAL A 246 -22.28 5.38 13.18
C VAL A 246 -23.57 4.90 13.86
N ALA A 247 -24.12 3.74 13.51
CA ALA A 247 -25.30 3.17 14.17
C ALA A 247 -25.07 2.93 15.67
N ALA A 248 -23.87 2.50 16.08
CA ALA A 248 -23.47 2.41 17.48
C ALA A 248 -23.41 3.80 18.16
N VAL A 249 -22.83 4.81 17.49
CA VAL A 249 -22.83 6.19 18.00
C VAL A 249 -24.25 6.75 18.14
N THR A 250 -25.14 6.52 17.18
CA THR A 250 -26.53 7.03 17.21
C THR A 250 -27.42 6.22 18.15
N SER A 251 -27.09 4.95 18.43
CA SER A 251 -27.70 4.16 19.52
C SER A 251 -27.44 4.80 20.89
N ALA A 252 -26.23 5.32 21.11
CA ALA A 252 -25.86 6.04 22.32
C ALA A 252 -26.31 7.51 22.35
N LEU A 253 -26.49 8.14 21.18
CA LEU A 253 -26.88 9.55 21.02
C LEU A 253 -27.96 9.70 19.93
N PRO A 254 -29.25 9.45 20.23
CA PRO A 254 -30.32 9.39 19.23
C PRO A 254 -30.53 10.68 18.42
N GLU A 255 -30.20 11.84 18.99
CA GLU A 255 -30.26 13.14 18.31
C GLU A 255 -29.38 13.22 17.04
N LEU A 256 -28.34 12.38 16.94
CA LEU A 256 -27.44 12.33 15.80
C LEU A 256 -27.94 11.43 14.66
N HIS A 257 -29.05 10.70 14.84
CA HIS A 257 -29.57 9.73 13.89
C HIS A 257 -29.78 10.30 12.48
N ASP A 258 -30.41 11.47 12.36
CA ASP A 258 -30.73 12.06 11.06
C ASP A 258 -29.49 12.62 10.35
N LEU A 259 -28.40 12.83 11.10
CA LEU A 259 -27.09 13.21 10.58
C LEU A 259 -26.22 12.01 10.19
N ARG A 260 -26.70 10.76 10.33
CA ARG A 260 -25.88 9.54 10.13
C ARG A 260 -25.11 9.48 8.81
N VAL A 261 -25.68 9.98 7.71
CA VAL A 261 -25.00 10.03 6.40
C VAL A 261 -23.85 11.05 6.40
N LEU A 262 -24.08 12.23 6.98
CA LEU A 262 -23.06 13.29 7.10
C LEU A 262 -21.91 12.83 8.00
N ILE A 263 -22.24 12.21 9.13
CA ILE A 263 -21.25 11.63 10.07
C ILE A 263 -20.46 10.52 9.37
N GLY A 264 -21.12 9.60 8.67
CA GLY A 264 -20.47 8.51 7.93
C GLY A 264 -19.50 9.01 6.85
N VAL A 265 -19.92 9.97 6.03
CA VAL A 265 -19.05 10.58 5.01
C VAL A 265 -17.89 11.37 5.65
N ALA A 266 -18.12 12.05 6.77
CA ALA A 266 -17.07 12.73 7.52
C ALA A 266 -16.06 11.74 8.13
N VAL A 267 -16.50 10.60 8.66
CA VAL A 267 -15.64 9.52 9.17
C VAL A 267 -14.83 8.88 8.04
N VAL A 268 -15.43 8.58 6.89
CA VAL A 268 -14.69 8.13 5.69
C VAL A 268 -13.63 9.15 5.30
N ALA A 269 -13.95 10.45 5.29
CA ALA A 269 -12.99 11.52 4.99
C ALA A 269 -11.85 11.60 6.02
N LEU A 270 -12.12 11.43 7.31
CA LEU A 270 -11.11 11.41 8.37
C LEU A 270 -10.16 10.19 8.26
N ILE A 271 -10.71 9.00 8.04
CA ILE A 271 -9.91 7.76 7.84
C ILE A 271 -9.07 7.88 6.54
N THR A 272 -9.66 8.46 5.49
CA THR A 272 -8.97 8.78 4.23
C THR A 272 -7.81 9.75 4.47
N LEU A 273 -8.03 10.84 5.20
CA LEU A 273 -6.99 11.80 5.55
C LEU A 273 -5.87 11.18 6.39
N GLY A 274 -6.18 10.31 7.35
CA GLY A 274 -5.18 9.57 8.13
C GLY A 274 -4.31 8.65 7.27
N ASN A 275 -4.93 7.90 6.35
CA ASN A 275 -4.23 7.01 5.42
C ASN A 275 -3.40 7.78 4.39
N LEU A 276 -3.93 8.86 3.82
CA LEU A 276 -3.19 9.75 2.91
C LEU A 276 -2.00 10.42 3.60
N ARG A 277 -2.19 10.92 4.83
CA ARG A 277 -1.13 11.48 5.69
C ARG A 277 -0.06 10.46 6.07
N GLY A 278 -0.37 9.17 5.93
CA GLY A 278 0.55 8.09 6.27
C GLY A 278 0.76 8.02 7.77
N VAL A 279 -0.31 8.16 8.57
CA VAL A 279 -0.31 7.95 10.01
C VAL A 279 -0.16 6.44 10.31
N ARG A 280 0.96 5.86 9.89
CA ARG A 280 1.42 4.52 10.27
C ARG A 280 2.29 4.61 11.53
N GLU A 281 1.81 5.37 12.52
CA GLU A 281 2.51 5.58 13.77
C GLU A 281 2.23 4.40 14.71
N SER A 282 3.15 3.43 14.70
CA SER A 282 3.20 2.24 15.56
C SER A 282 1.95 1.35 15.57
N GLY A 283 2.13 0.05 15.30
CA GLY A 283 1.06 -0.96 15.44
C GLY A 283 0.55 -1.18 16.87
N THR A 284 0.92 -0.32 17.82
CA THR A 284 0.36 -0.22 19.18
C THR A 284 -0.87 0.68 19.22
N ILE A 285 -0.87 1.81 18.52
CA ILE A 285 -1.98 2.79 18.55
C ILE A 285 -3.24 2.17 17.94
N PHE A 286 -3.09 1.55 16.76
CA PHE A 286 -4.14 0.81 16.08
C PHE A 286 -4.57 -0.49 16.80
N ALA A 287 -3.82 -0.97 17.80
CA ALA A 287 -4.19 -2.18 18.54
C ALA A 287 -5.06 -1.90 19.78
N ALA A 288 -5.00 -0.69 20.34
CA ALA A 288 -5.74 -0.34 21.54
C ALA A 288 -7.28 -0.43 21.38
N PRO A 289 -7.90 0.08 20.29
CA PRO A 289 -9.36 -0.03 20.11
C PRO A 289 -9.86 -1.47 20.07
N THR A 290 -9.19 -2.36 19.32
CA THR A 290 -9.62 -3.76 19.20
C THR A 290 -9.52 -4.49 20.54
N TYR A 291 -8.47 -4.25 21.33
CA TYR A 291 -8.38 -4.86 22.67
C TYR A 291 -9.36 -4.26 23.68
N PHE A 292 -9.69 -2.97 23.57
CA PHE A 292 -10.73 -2.34 24.38
C PHE A 292 -12.12 -2.89 24.04
N PHE A 293 -12.44 -3.07 22.75
CA PHE A 293 -13.65 -3.76 22.30
C PHE A 293 -13.71 -5.21 22.81
N LEU A 294 -12.65 -5.99 22.64
CA LEU A 294 -12.61 -7.38 23.13
C LEU A 294 -12.79 -7.47 24.65
N LEU A 295 -12.26 -6.51 25.41
CA LEU A 295 -12.45 -6.43 26.86
C LEU A 295 -13.90 -6.07 27.22
N MET A 296 -14.47 -5.02 26.62
CA MET A 296 -15.84 -4.57 26.94
C MET A 296 -16.91 -5.57 26.47
N MET A 297 -16.75 -6.14 25.28
CA MET A 297 -17.62 -7.19 24.75
C MET A 297 -17.49 -8.51 25.53
N GLY A 298 -16.27 -8.90 25.89
CA GLY A 298 -16.03 -10.05 26.77
C GLY A 298 -16.64 -9.85 28.17
N ALA A 299 -16.49 -8.65 28.74
CA ALA A 299 -17.10 -8.29 30.02
C ALA A 299 -18.63 -8.35 29.94
N MET A 300 -19.25 -7.76 28.89
CA MET A 300 -20.69 -7.81 28.65
C MET A 300 -21.20 -9.25 28.59
N ILE A 301 -20.53 -10.12 27.82
CA ILE A 301 -20.96 -11.52 27.70
C ILE A 301 -20.85 -12.25 29.04
N LEU A 302 -19.76 -12.05 29.79
CA LEU A 302 -19.55 -12.71 31.08
C LEU A 302 -20.51 -12.21 32.18
N THR A 303 -20.77 -10.90 32.27
CA THR A 303 -21.75 -10.35 33.23
C THR A 303 -23.18 -10.69 32.82
N GLY A 304 -23.49 -10.67 31.52
CA GLY A 304 -24.79 -11.11 30.99
C GLY A 304 -25.08 -12.57 31.31
N ILE A 305 -24.12 -13.47 31.13
CA ILE A 305 -24.25 -14.89 31.52
C ILE A 305 -24.38 -15.01 33.04
N ALA A 306 -23.60 -14.28 33.83
CA ALA A 306 -23.72 -14.30 35.29
C ALA A 306 -25.12 -13.90 35.78
N LYS A 307 -25.71 -12.84 35.21
CA LYS A 307 -27.11 -12.45 35.48
C LYS A 307 -28.12 -13.56 35.15
N VAL A 308 -27.96 -14.25 34.02
CA VAL A 308 -28.80 -15.41 33.63
C VAL A 308 -28.62 -16.59 34.60
N MET A 309 -27.42 -16.79 35.16
CA MET A 309 -27.16 -17.81 36.19
C MET A 309 -27.74 -17.45 37.56
N LEU A 310 -27.80 -16.17 37.89
CA LEU A 310 -28.38 -15.64 39.14
C LEU A 310 -29.91 -15.53 39.11
N GLY A 311 -30.54 -15.61 37.92
CA GLY A 311 -31.98 -15.41 37.75
C GLY A 311 -32.39 -13.93 37.69
N GLU A 312 -31.46 -13.02 37.40
CA GLU A 312 -31.72 -11.58 37.26
C GLU A 312 -32.33 -11.19 35.89
N THR A 313 -32.65 -12.18 35.04
CA THR A 313 -33.10 -12.00 33.65
C THR A 313 -34.48 -12.61 33.38
N PRO A 314 -35.24 -12.13 32.39
CA PRO A 314 -36.54 -12.73 32.04
C PRO A 314 -36.43 -14.17 31.51
N GLY A 315 -35.32 -14.52 30.85
CA GLY A 315 -34.98 -15.88 30.45
C GLY A 315 -34.09 -16.61 31.46
N SER A 316 -33.85 -17.90 31.23
CA SER A 316 -32.97 -18.75 32.04
C SER A 316 -31.95 -19.49 31.18
N LEU A 317 -31.00 -20.21 31.78
CA LEU A 317 -30.02 -21.03 31.04
C LEU A 317 -30.65 -22.01 30.03
N LEU A 318 -31.85 -22.50 30.33
CA LEU A 318 -32.56 -23.48 29.49
C LEU A 318 -33.68 -22.82 28.66
N HIS A 319 -34.53 -22.00 29.28
CA HIS A 319 -35.68 -21.36 28.62
C HIS A 319 -35.34 -19.96 28.10
N GLU A 320 -35.80 -19.64 26.90
CA GLU A 320 -35.66 -18.30 26.33
C GLU A 320 -36.61 -17.32 27.02
N ALA A 321 -36.31 -16.03 26.95
CA ALA A 321 -37.20 -14.99 27.44
C ALA A 321 -38.43 -14.85 26.52
N PRO A 322 -39.61 -14.48 27.04
CA PRO A 322 -40.64 -13.90 26.20
C PRO A 322 -40.07 -12.62 25.55
N PRO A 323 -40.28 -12.39 24.23
CA PRO A 323 -39.80 -11.17 23.59
C PRO A 323 -40.37 -9.91 24.23
N GLN A 324 -39.54 -8.88 24.39
CA GLN A 324 -39.87 -7.62 25.07
C GLN A 324 -41.02 -6.89 24.35
N GLU A 325 -41.11 -7.02 23.02
CA GLU A 325 -42.25 -6.59 22.21
C GLU A 325 -42.89 -7.78 21.49
N GLN A 326 -44.23 -7.80 21.42
CA GLN A 326 -44.97 -8.81 20.66
C GLN A 326 -44.99 -8.43 19.17
N VAL A 327 -44.33 -9.25 18.34
CA VAL A 327 -44.33 -9.06 16.88
C VAL A 327 -45.23 -10.08 16.22
N PHE A 328 -46.25 -9.57 15.52
CA PHE A 328 -47.14 -10.36 14.68
C PHE A 328 -46.43 -10.79 13.39
N ALA A 329 -46.61 -12.05 12.99
CA ALA A 329 -46.01 -12.58 11.77
C ALA A 329 -46.60 -11.91 10.52
N THR A 330 -45.74 -11.35 9.67
CA THR A 330 -46.12 -10.78 8.36
C THR A 330 -46.05 -11.81 7.23
N GLN A 331 -45.34 -12.92 7.45
CA GLN A 331 -45.28 -14.09 6.57
C GLN A 331 -45.12 -15.37 7.40
N GLY A 332 -45.47 -16.53 6.83
CA GLY A 332 -45.25 -17.81 7.49
C GLY A 332 -43.76 -18.15 7.64
N LEU A 333 -43.38 -18.78 8.75
CA LEU A 333 -42.05 -19.37 8.91
C LEU A 333 -41.83 -20.42 7.83
N SER A 334 -40.78 -20.24 7.02
CA SER A 334 -40.45 -21.10 5.90
C SER A 334 -38.94 -21.39 5.87
N LEU A 335 -38.55 -22.53 5.29
CA LEU A 335 -37.13 -22.86 5.09
C LEU A 335 -36.40 -21.79 4.27
N TRP A 336 -37.10 -21.13 3.33
CA TRP A 336 -36.61 -19.98 2.58
C TRP A 336 -36.28 -18.78 3.49
N LEU A 337 -37.12 -18.50 4.51
CA LEU A 337 -36.84 -17.44 5.48
C LEU A 337 -35.66 -17.78 6.39
N ILE A 338 -35.55 -19.05 6.82
CA ILE A 338 -34.39 -19.54 7.57
C ILE A 338 -33.11 -19.36 6.75
N PHE A 339 -33.13 -19.68 5.45
CA PHE A 339 -31.99 -19.42 4.55
C PHE A 339 -31.71 -17.92 4.33
N ARG A 340 -32.73 -17.04 4.33
CA ARG A 340 -32.53 -15.57 4.30
C ARG A 340 -31.86 -15.05 5.57
N ALA A 341 -32.28 -15.52 6.74
CA ALA A 341 -31.70 -15.14 8.04
C ALA A 341 -30.26 -15.65 8.18
N PHE A 342 -30.01 -16.93 7.83
CA PHE A 342 -28.67 -17.51 7.73
C PHE A 342 -27.79 -16.73 6.75
N SER A 343 -28.30 -16.39 5.56
CA SER A 343 -27.59 -15.57 4.56
C SER A 343 -27.19 -14.18 5.07
N SER A 344 -27.97 -13.58 5.98
CA SER A 344 -27.61 -12.32 6.64
C SER A 344 -26.54 -12.54 7.70
N GLY A 345 -26.74 -13.52 8.59
CA GLY A 345 -25.78 -13.87 9.65
C GLY A 345 -24.41 -14.34 9.15
N CYS A 346 -24.32 -14.87 7.93
CA CYS A 346 -23.05 -15.19 7.28
C CYS A 346 -22.10 -13.97 7.13
N ALA A 347 -22.60 -12.74 7.28
CA ALA A 347 -21.77 -11.55 7.39
C ALA A 347 -20.80 -11.57 8.60
N ALA A 348 -21.00 -12.45 9.59
CA ALA A 348 -20.04 -12.65 10.68
C ALA A 348 -18.66 -13.20 10.22
N LEU A 349 -18.54 -13.77 9.01
CA LEU A 349 -17.31 -14.41 8.50
C LEU A 349 -16.43 -13.50 7.62
N THR A 350 -16.89 -12.28 7.34
CA THR A 350 -16.22 -11.34 6.44
C THR A 350 -14.94 -10.77 7.08
N GLY A 351 -13.86 -10.56 6.33
CA GLY A 351 -12.59 -10.12 6.91
C GLY A 351 -11.70 -11.26 7.46
N THR A 352 -12.15 -12.54 7.43
CA THR A 352 -11.31 -13.67 7.86
C THR A 352 -10.07 -13.86 6.97
N GLU A 353 -10.19 -13.48 5.69
CA GLU A 353 -9.12 -13.49 4.70
C GLU A 353 -8.07 -12.38 4.89
N ALA A 354 -8.35 -11.31 5.66
CA ALA A 354 -7.38 -10.23 5.94
C ALA A 354 -6.08 -10.76 6.59
N ILE A 355 -6.16 -11.75 7.49
CA ILE A 355 -4.97 -12.41 8.07
C ILE A 355 -4.16 -13.16 6.99
N SER A 356 -4.83 -13.71 5.97
CA SER A 356 -4.18 -14.41 4.85
C SER A 356 -3.54 -13.48 3.81
N ASN A 357 -4.10 -12.27 3.65
CA ASN A 357 -3.48 -11.18 2.89
C ASN A 357 -2.31 -10.53 3.66
N GLY A 358 -2.38 -10.56 4.99
CA GLY A 358 -1.43 -9.94 5.92
C GLY A 358 -0.16 -10.72 6.23
N VAL A 359 0.00 -11.98 5.78
CA VAL A 359 1.09 -12.89 6.22
C VAL A 359 2.50 -12.28 6.21
N PRO A 360 2.96 -11.54 5.17
CA PRO A 360 4.31 -10.95 5.15
C PRO A 360 4.55 -9.82 6.16
N ALA A 361 3.52 -9.34 6.85
CA ALA A 361 3.65 -8.34 7.90
C ALA A 361 3.99 -8.94 9.28
N PHE A 362 3.90 -10.26 9.45
CA PHE A 362 4.20 -10.94 10.72
C PHE A 362 5.72 -11.00 10.98
N LYS A 363 6.12 -11.25 12.23
CA LYS A 363 7.49 -11.69 12.55
C LYS A 363 7.71 -13.16 12.11
N PRO A 364 8.90 -13.51 11.61
CA PRO A 364 9.28 -14.91 11.36
C PRO A 364 9.12 -15.81 12.61
N PRO A 365 8.71 -17.08 12.45
CA PRO A 365 8.19 -17.71 11.23
C PRO A 365 6.78 -17.20 10.88
N GLU A 366 6.65 -16.55 9.73
CA GLU A 366 5.49 -15.69 9.39
C GLU A 366 4.20 -16.50 9.22
N SER A 367 4.24 -17.52 8.36
CA SER A 367 3.12 -18.45 8.14
C SER A 367 2.65 -19.14 9.43
N HIS A 368 3.57 -19.57 10.31
CA HIS A 368 3.19 -20.18 11.59
C HIS A 368 2.48 -19.17 12.50
N ASN A 369 3.04 -17.97 12.66
CA ASN A 369 2.44 -16.92 13.49
C ASN A 369 1.06 -16.50 12.95
N ALA A 370 0.91 -16.34 11.63
CA ALA A 370 -0.37 -16.03 10.99
C ALA A 370 -1.41 -17.14 11.19
N ARG A 371 -1.05 -18.43 11.02
CA ARG A 371 -1.96 -19.57 11.25
C ARG A 371 -2.43 -19.67 12.70
N THR A 372 -1.56 -19.37 13.66
CA THR A 372 -1.93 -19.34 15.09
C THR A 372 -2.83 -18.15 15.41
N THR A 373 -2.55 -16.97 14.85
CA THR A 373 -3.40 -15.77 15.01
C THR A 373 -4.79 -15.97 14.39
N LEU A 374 -4.89 -16.59 13.21
CA LEU A 374 -6.16 -16.95 12.57
C LEU A 374 -6.99 -17.92 13.44
N THR A 375 -6.36 -18.93 14.06
CA THR A 375 -7.05 -19.82 15.01
C THR A 375 -7.55 -19.07 16.25
N ALA A 376 -6.73 -18.21 16.84
CA ALA A 376 -7.14 -17.41 17.99
C ALA A 376 -8.31 -16.48 17.66
N MET A 377 -8.26 -15.80 16.50
CA MET A 377 -9.35 -14.96 16.00
C MET A 377 -10.66 -15.75 15.88
N ALA A 378 -10.64 -16.93 15.25
CA ALA A 378 -11.84 -17.73 15.02
C ALA A 378 -12.50 -18.20 16.34
N PHE A 379 -11.71 -18.55 17.37
CA PHE A 379 -12.26 -18.87 18.70
C PHE A 379 -12.86 -17.65 19.40
N ILE A 380 -12.19 -16.49 19.34
CA ILE A 380 -12.69 -15.24 19.94
C ILE A 380 -14.00 -14.79 19.25
N LEU A 381 -14.03 -14.83 17.92
CA LEU A 381 -15.20 -14.51 17.10
C LEU A 381 -16.36 -15.46 17.39
N GLY A 382 -16.12 -16.77 17.42
CA GLY A 382 -17.14 -17.77 17.77
C GLY A 382 -17.70 -17.56 19.18
N PHE A 383 -16.85 -17.25 20.16
CA PHE A 383 -17.28 -16.91 21.52
C PHE A 383 -18.17 -15.64 21.54
N ILE A 384 -17.75 -14.56 20.88
CA ILE A 384 -18.52 -13.31 20.85
C ILE A 384 -19.87 -13.52 20.15
N PHE A 385 -19.86 -14.06 18.93
CA PHE A 385 -21.06 -14.18 18.10
C PHE A 385 -22.09 -15.15 18.69
N ILE A 386 -21.66 -16.29 19.25
CA ILE A 386 -22.57 -17.20 19.97
C ILE A 386 -23.02 -16.56 21.29
N GLY A 387 -22.14 -15.87 22.02
CA GLY A 387 -22.46 -15.22 23.29
C GLY A 387 -23.51 -14.11 23.16
N VAL A 388 -23.34 -13.19 22.19
CA VAL A 388 -24.31 -12.14 21.87
C VAL A 388 -25.64 -12.73 21.43
N THR A 389 -25.63 -13.75 20.56
CA THR A 389 -26.88 -14.40 20.09
C THR A 389 -27.60 -15.15 21.22
N PHE A 390 -26.86 -15.87 22.06
CA PHE A 390 -27.42 -16.54 23.24
C PHE A 390 -28.06 -15.54 24.20
N LEU A 391 -27.33 -14.49 24.59
CA LEU A 391 -27.85 -13.49 25.53
C LEU A 391 -29.05 -12.74 24.95
N THR A 392 -29.05 -12.44 23.65
CA THR A 392 -30.22 -11.85 22.98
C THR A 392 -31.50 -12.67 23.23
N SER A 393 -31.45 -14.01 23.14
CA SER A 393 -32.63 -14.84 23.43
C SER A 393 -32.92 -15.06 24.93
N ARG A 394 -32.00 -14.69 25.85
CA ARG A 394 -32.26 -14.71 27.31
C ARG A 394 -32.71 -13.38 27.90
N TYR A 395 -32.53 -12.28 27.16
CA TYR A 395 -33.07 -10.96 27.48
C TYR A 395 -34.35 -10.63 26.69
N GLY A 396 -34.61 -11.35 25.59
CA GLY A 396 -35.84 -11.23 24.80
C GLY A 396 -35.82 -10.07 23.82
N LEU A 397 -34.62 -9.62 23.41
CA LEU A 397 -34.46 -8.40 22.62
C LEU A 397 -35.02 -8.58 21.20
N VAL A 398 -35.70 -7.54 20.72
CA VAL A 398 -36.25 -7.45 19.37
C VAL A 398 -35.51 -6.35 18.60
N PRO A 399 -35.14 -6.54 17.32
CA PRO A 399 -34.53 -5.50 16.51
C PRO A 399 -35.37 -4.22 16.42
N SER A 400 -34.72 -3.07 16.43
CA SER A 400 -35.34 -1.74 16.37
C SER A 400 -34.71 -0.88 15.28
N ASP A 401 -35.51 -0.10 14.55
CA ASP A 401 -35.03 0.81 13.49
C ASP A 401 -34.08 1.92 14.00
N LYS A 402 -34.03 2.15 15.31
CA LYS A 402 -33.29 3.27 15.94
C LYS A 402 -32.07 2.83 16.75
N GLU A 403 -32.05 1.60 17.23
CA GLU A 403 -31.04 1.14 18.18
C GLU A 403 -30.64 -0.32 17.93
N THR A 404 -29.33 -0.55 17.90
CA THR A 404 -28.76 -1.88 17.65
C THR A 404 -29.04 -2.86 18.80
N ILE A 405 -29.21 -4.14 18.48
CA ILE A 405 -29.32 -5.25 19.45
C ILE A 405 -28.13 -5.26 20.41
N VAL A 406 -26.93 -4.94 19.89
CA VAL A 406 -25.72 -4.79 20.70
C VAL A 406 -25.85 -3.67 21.73
N SER A 407 -26.51 -2.57 21.40
CA SER A 407 -26.79 -1.48 22.33
C SER A 407 -27.87 -1.83 23.35
N LEU A 408 -28.99 -2.39 22.92
CA LEU A 408 -30.05 -2.87 23.82
C LEU A 408 -29.49 -3.87 24.84
N LEU A 409 -28.70 -4.85 24.39
CA LEU A 409 -28.04 -5.81 25.27
C LEU A 409 -27.03 -5.15 26.22
N GLY A 410 -26.28 -4.16 25.74
CA GLY A 410 -25.40 -3.36 26.58
C GLY A 410 -26.13 -2.57 27.66
N ARG A 411 -27.31 -2.02 27.34
CA ARG A 411 -28.18 -1.28 28.27
C ARG A 411 -28.76 -2.21 29.34
N ASP A 412 -29.30 -3.37 28.97
CA ASP A 412 -29.89 -4.30 29.94
C ASP A 412 -28.83 -5.00 30.83
N VAL A 413 -27.66 -5.31 30.26
CA VAL A 413 -26.57 -5.95 31.00
C VAL A 413 -25.90 -4.97 31.98
N PHE A 414 -25.49 -3.78 31.52
CA PHE A 414 -24.73 -2.84 32.37
C PHE A 414 -25.56 -1.74 33.05
N GLY A 415 -26.75 -1.40 32.52
CA GLY A 415 -27.50 -0.19 32.86
C GLY A 415 -26.95 1.06 32.14
N GLU A 416 -27.74 2.13 32.09
CA GLU A 416 -27.35 3.42 31.49
C GLU A 416 -26.33 4.18 32.35
N ASN A 417 -25.08 3.73 32.29
CA ASN A 417 -23.95 4.31 33.02
C ASN A 417 -22.67 4.32 32.17
N VAL A 418 -21.56 4.72 32.79
CA VAL A 418 -20.26 4.86 32.13
C VAL A 418 -19.80 3.59 31.40
N LEU A 419 -20.19 2.38 31.86
CA LEU A 419 -19.84 1.12 31.19
C LEU A 419 -20.59 0.93 29.87
N TYR A 420 -21.87 1.29 29.80
CA TYR A 420 -22.66 1.29 28.56
C TYR A 420 -22.06 2.24 27.52
N TYR A 421 -21.79 3.49 27.90
CA TYR A 421 -21.17 4.47 27.00
C TYR A 421 -19.74 4.06 26.59
N ALA A 422 -18.95 3.49 27.50
CA ALA A 422 -17.62 2.94 27.19
C ALA A 422 -17.69 1.77 26.20
N TYR A 423 -18.70 0.90 26.33
CA TYR A 423 -18.94 -0.25 25.45
C TYR A 423 -19.43 0.18 24.05
N GLN A 424 -20.33 1.17 23.95
CA GLN A 424 -20.72 1.76 22.68
C GLN A 424 -19.54 2.48 21.99
N ALA A 425 -18.74 3.23 22.74
CA ALA A 425 -17.51 3.82 22.21
C ALA A 425 -16.52 2.75 21.72
N ALA A 426 -16.36 1.64 22.43
CA ALA A 426 -15.50 0.53 22.01
C ALA A 426 -15.97 -0.12 20.70
N THR A 427 -17.29 -0.33 20.58
CA THR A 427 -17.95 -0.90 19.39
C THR A 427 -17.80 0.02 18.18
N ALA A 428 -18.12 1.32 18.33
CA ALA A 428 -17.92 2.30 17.27
C ALA A 428 -16.44 2.42 16.83
N LEU A 429 -15.51 2.43 17.78
CA LEU A 429 -14.08 2.54 17.48
C LEU A 429 -13.52 1.31 16.75
N VAL A 430 -13.94 0.08 17.07
CA VAL A 430 -13.50 -1.11 16.31
C VAL A 430 -14.10 -1.16 14.91
N LEU A 431 -15.35 -0.68 14.74
CA LEU A 431 -16.03 -0.59 13.44
C LEU A 431 -15.39 0.48 12.53
N PHE A 432 -15.00 1.64 13.07
CA PHE A 432 -14.20 2.62 12.32
C PHE A 432 -12.78 2.12 12.01
N LEU A 433 -12.20 1.26 12.87
CA LEU A 433 -10.91 0.61 12.63
C LEU A 433 -11.00 -0.51 11.59
N ALA A 434 -12.11 -1.22 11.47
CA ALA A 434 -12.35 -2.24 10.45
C ALA A 434 -12.20 -1.67 9.02
N ALA A 435 -12.81 -0.51 8.76
CA ALA A 435 -12.68 0.20 7.49
C ALA A 435 -11.21 0.48 7.10
N ASN A 436 -10.33 0.72 8.09
CA ASN A 436 -8.90 0.96 7.86
C ASN A 436 -8.16 -0.28 7.27
N THR A 437 -8.64 -1.50 7.51
CA THR A 437 -8.10 -2.73 6.90
C THR A 437 -8.24 -2.70 5.38
N SER A 438 -9.42 -2.28 4.89
CA SER A 438 -9.68 -2.11 3.46
C SER A 438 -8.86 -0.98 2.83
N PHE A 439 -8.63 0.12 3.54
CA PHE A 439 -7.69 1.18 3.09
C PHE A 439 -6.23 0.70 3.00
N ALA A 440 -5.83 -0.33 3.75
CA ALA A 440 -4.51 -0.93 3.64
C ALA A 440 -4.39 -1.93 2.46
N ASP A 441 -5.43 -2.71 2.19
CA ASP A 441 -5.37 -3.87 1.28
C ASP A 441 -5.97 -3.64 -0.13
N PHE A 442 -6.93 -2.73 -0.31
CA PHE A 442 -7.41 -2.34 -1.65
C PHE A 442 -6.26 -1.80 -2.54
N PRO A 443 -5.38 -0.89 -2.08
CA PRO A 443 -4.24 -0.45 -2.89
C PRO A 443 -3.18 -1.55 -3.07
N ARG A 444 -3.08 -2.50 -2.12
CA ARG A 444 -2.16 -3.65 -2.20
C ARG A 444 -2.57 -4.58 -3.34
N LEU A 445 -3.85 -4.95 -3.42
CA LEU A 445 -4.41 -5.78 -4.47
C LEU A 445 -4.39 -5.06 -5.83
N SER A 446 -4.75 -3.77 -5.86
CA SER A 446 -4.65 -2.94 -7.07
C SER A 446 -3.23 -2.90 -7.65
N ALA A 447 -2.21 -2.84 -6.79
CA ALA A 447 -0.81 -2.86 -7.22
C ALA A 447 -0.35 -4.23 -7.77
N ILE A 448 -0.95 -5.34 -7.31
CA ILE A 448 -0.69 -6.69 -7.86
C ILE A 448 -1.33 -6.78 -9.26
N LEU A 449 -2.62 -6.47 -9.38
CA LEU A 449 -3.33 -6.48 -10.67
C LEU A 449 -2.69 -5.56 -11.71
N ALA A 450 -2.10 -4.44 -11.30
CA ALA A 450 -1.40 -3.54 -12.20
C ALA A 450 -0.04 -4.09 -12.68
N LYS A 451 0.68 -4.90 -11.87
CA LYS A 451 1.85 -5.66 -12.33
C LYS A 451 1.44 -6.73 -13.36
N ASP A 452 0.33 -7.41 -13.11
CA ASP A 452 -0.22 -8.45 -13.99
C ASP A 452 -0.90 -7.90 -15.27
N LYS A 453 -0.82 -6.57 -15.47
CA LYS A 453 -1.37 -5.81 -16.61
C LYS A 453 -2.91 -5.83 -16.69
N PHE A 454 -3.60 -6.03 -15.56
CA PHE A 454 -5.06 -5.98 -15.45
C PHE A 454 -5.60 -4.62 -14.99
N MET A 455 -4.80 -3.84 -14.26
CA MET A 455 -5.12 -2.45 -13.89
C MET A 455 -4.22 -1.44 -14.61
N PRO A 456 -4.55 -0.13 -14.59
CA PRO A 456 -3.68 0.93 -15.10
C PRO A 456 -2.30 0.86 -14.43
N ARG A 457 -1.19 0.96 -15.19
CA ARG A 457 0.18 0.84 -14.66
C ARG A 457 0.44 1.76 -13.46
N GLN A 458 -0.26 2.90 -13.41
CA GLN A 458 -0.20 3.89 -12.32
C GLN A 458 -0.43 3.29 -10.91
N PHE A 459 -1.14 2.16 -10.77
CA PHE A 459 -1.32 1.49 -9.47
C PHE A 459 -0.16 0.55 -9.08
N ALA A 460 0.70 0.12 -10.03
CA ALA A 460 1.80 -0.82 -9.75
C ALA A 460 2.95 -0.21 -8.92
N PHE A 461 3.05 1.12 -8.88
CA PHE A 461 4.18 1.86 -8.33
C PHE A 461 4.11 2.01 -6.80
N LYS A 462 4.25 0.90 -6.06
CA LYS A 462 4.20 0.86 -4.57
C LYS A 462 5.08 1.91 -3.86
N GLY A 463 6.14 2.41 -4.49
CA GLY A 463 7.07 3.40 -3.91
C GLY A 463 6.66 4.86 -4.06
N ASP A 464 5.73 5.21 -4.97
CA ASP A 464 5.19 6.58 -5.05
C ASP A 464 3.87 6.66 -4.27
N ARG A 465 3.78 7.66 -3.38
CA ARG A 465 2.57 7.99 -2.64
C ARG A 465 1.36 8.13 -3.55
N LEU A 466 1.55 8.63 -4.79
CA LEU A 466 0.48 8.77 -5.78
C LEU A 466 -0.25 7.46 -6.10
N ALA A 467 0.43 6.31 -6.19
CA ALA A 467 -0.22 5.03 -6.49
C ALA A 467 -1.11 4.58 -5.33
N PHE A 468 -0.57 4.65 -4.10
CA PHE A 468 -1.29 4.30 -2.87
C PHE A 468 -2.45 5.28 -2.61
N SER A 469 -2.23 6.58 -2.82
CA SER A 469 -3.25 7.63 -2.74
C SER A 469 -4.36 7.48 -3.79
N ASN A 470 -4.05 7.08 -5.02
CA ASN A 470 -5.09 6.82 -6.03
C ASN A 470 -5.98 5.63 -5.60
N GLY A 471 -5.41 4.59 -5.02
CA GLY A 471 -6.17 3.47 -4.44
C GLY A 471 -7.06 3.92 -3.27
N ILE A 472 -6.50 4.68 -2.32
CA ILE A 472 -7.25 5.26 -1.19
C ILE A 472 -8.39 6.16 -1.66
N MET A 473 -8.14 7.07 -2.61
CA MET A 473 -9.16 8.03 -3.11
C MET A 473 -10.27 7.33 -3.90
N LEU A 474 -9.94 6.29 -4.67
CA LEU A 474 -10.93 5.47 -5.37
C LEU A 474 -11.82 4.71 -4.37
N LEU A 475 -11.23 4.10 -3.36
CA LEU A 475 -11.96 3.39 -2.29
C LEU A 475 -12.85 4.36 -1.48
N ALA A 476 -12.31 5.51 -1.08
CA ALA A 476 -13.05 6.54 -0.34
C ALA A 476 -14.25 7.07 -1.14
N GLY A 477 -14.05 7.34 -2.45
CA GLY A 477 -15.12 7.78 -3.33
C GLY A 477 -16.21 6.74 -3.52
N ALA A 478 -15.83 5.47 -3.71
CA ALA A 478 -16.79 4.36 -3.82
C ALA A 478 -17.59 4.17 -2.52
N ALA A 479 -16.93 4.17 -1.36
CA ALA A 479 -17.59 3.98 -0.07
C ALA A 479 -18.48 5.17 0.32
N ALA A 480 -18.04 6.41 0.07
CA ALA A 480 -18.88 7.59 0.29
C ALA A 480 -20.12 7.59 -0.62
N LEU A 481 -19.98 7.15 -1.89
CA LEU A 481 -21.12 6.99 -2.80
C LEU A 481 -22.11 5.94 -2.29
N LEU A 482 -21.63 4.79 -1.82
CA LEU A 482 -22.47 3.73 -1.24
C LEU A 482 -23.21 4.21 0.03
N LEU A 483 -22.51 4.90 0.95
CA LEU A 483 -23.12 5.49 2.15
C LEU A 483 -24.25 6.50 1.81
N ILE A 484 -24.07 7.30 0.75
CA ILE A 484 -25.08 8.25 0.28
C ILE A 484 -26.27 7.51 -0.38
N VAL A 485 -26.00 6.59 -1.31
CA VAL A 485 -27.05 5.86 -2.06
C VAL A 485 -27.93 5.00 -1.14
N PHE A 486 -27.35 4.38 -0.11
CA PHE A 486 -28.08 3.57 0.85
C PHE A 486 -28.45 4.31 2.15
N ALA A 487 -28.35 5.65 2.15
CA ALA A 487 -28.72 6.54 3.26
C ALA A 487 -28.16 6.10 4.64
N GLY A 488 -26.94 5.57 4.66
CA GLY A 488 -26.26 5.06 5.85
C GLY A 488 -26.92 3.83 6.51
N ASN A 489 -27.87 3.15 5.88
CA ASN A 489 -28.54 1.98 6.45
C ASN A 489 -27.69 0.71 6.27
N VAL A 490 -27.41 0.04 7.40
CA VAL A 490 -26.55 -1.16 7.47
C VAL A 490 -27.19 -2.38 6.78
N THR A 491 -28.47 -2.65 7.06
CA THR A 491 -29.24 -3.79 6.53
C THR A 491 -29.43 -3.76 5.02
N ASN A 492 -29.37 -2.59 4.39
CA ASN A 492 -29.37 -2.45 2.93
C ASN A 492 -27.98 -2.64 2.32
N LEU A 493 -26.90 -2.41 3.07
CA LEU A 493 -25.51 -2.58 2.61
C LEU A 493 -25.01 -4.03 2.75
N ILE A 494 -25.36 -4.73 3.82
CA ILE A 494 -24.89 -6.10 4.10
C ILE A 494 -25.25 -7.15 3.01
N PRO A 495 -26.46 -7.15 2.40
CA PRO A 495 -26.81 -8.03 1.28
C PRO A 495 -25.87 -7.94 0.07
N LEU A 496 -25.27 -6.76 -0.14
CA LEU A 496 -24.31 -6.52 -1.22
C LEU A 496 -22.96 -7.19 -0.91
N TYR A 497 -22.58 -7.18 0.37
CA TYR A 497 -21.24 -7.53 0.85
C TYR A 497 -20.99 -9.04 0.81
N ALA A 498 -21.91 -9.83 1.38
CA ALA A 498 -21.71 -11.27 1.57
C ALA A 498 -21.39 -12.06 0.27
N ILE A 499 -21.83 -11.60 -0.90
CA ILE A 499 -21.53 -12.28 -2.18
C ILE A 499 -20.04 -12.18 -2.54
N GLY A 500 -19.38 -11.06 -2.26
CA GLY A 500 -17.96 -10.86 -2.56
C GLY A 500 -17.10 -11.87 -1.82
N VAL A 501 -17.21 -11.87 -0.49
CA VAL A 501 -16.59 -12.82 0.42
C VAL A 501 -16.82 -14.27 -0.01
N PHE A 502 -18.06 -14.73 -0.20
CA PHE A 502 -18.30 -16.15 -0.46
C PHE A 502 -17.86 -16.62 -1.86
N VAL A 503 -17.96 -15.77 -2.90
CA VAL A 503 -17.36 -16.07 -4.22
C VAL A 503 -15.83 -16.14 -4.12
N SER A 504 -15.21 -15.17 -3.44
CA SER A 504 -13.77 -15.14 -3.15
C SER A 504 -13.32 -16.41 -2.41
N PHE A 505 -14.06 -16.84 -1.39
CA PHE A 505 -13.82 -18.08 -0.67
C PHE A 505 -13.92 -19.29 -1.59
N THR A 506 -15.04 -19.53 -2.28
CA THR A 506 -15.23 -20.71 -3.14
C THR A 506 -14.13 -20.86 -4.19
N LEU A 507 -13.67 -19.75 -4.78
CA LEU A 507 -12.56 -19.75 -5.75
C LEU A 507 -11.21 -20.08 -5.10
N SER A 508 -10.94 -19.55 -3.90
CA SER A 508 -9.75 -19.91 -3.11
C SER A 508 -9.77 -21.39 -2.68
N GLN A 509 -10.91 -21.88 -2.17
CA GLN A 509 -11.13 -23.27 -1.77
C GLN A 509 -10.88 -24.24 -2.94
N SER A 510 -11.53 -23.98 -4.08
CA SER A 510 -11.40 -24.79 -5.29
C SER A 510 -9.97 -24.75 -5.85
N GLY A 511 -9.30 -23.60 -5.76
CA GLY A 511 -7.89 -23.45 -6.07
C GLY A 511 -7.01 -24.35 -5.21
N MET A 512 -7.23 -24.37 -3.89
CA MET A 512 -6.52 -25.26 -2.97
C MET A 512 -6.82 -26.74 -3.21
N VAL A 513 -8.05 -27.13 -3.59
CA VAL A 513 -8.36 -28.52 -3.99
C VAL A 513 -7.48 -28.94 -5.18
N ARG A 514 -7.41 -28.11 -6.23
CA ARG A 514 -6.57 -28.38 -7.41
C ARG A 514 -5.06 -28.35 -7.09
N HIS A 515 -4.64 -27.48 -6.16
CA HIS A 515 -3.27 -27.42 -5.64
C HIS A 515 -2.84 -28.76 -5.02
N TRP A 516 -3.62 -29.29 -4.05
CA TRP A 516 -3.30 -30.56 -3.38
C TRP A 516 -3.38 -31.76 -4.31
N TRP A 517 -4.34 -31.79 -5.26
CA TRP A 517 -4.45 -32.84 -6.26
C TRP A 517 -3.24 -32.90 -7.21
N ARG A 518 -2.66 -31.73 -7.55
CA ARG A 518 -1.48 -31.59 -8.41
C ARG A 518 -0.17 -31.93 -7.69
N LEU A 519 0.06 -31.37 -6.50
CA LEU A 519 1.35 -31.47 -5.81
C LEU A 519 1.51 -32.70 -4.92
N ARG A 520 0.41 -33.25 -4.38
CA ARG A 520 0.39 -34.53 -3.64
C ARG A 520 1.37 -34.65 -2.46
N GLU A 521 1.70 -33.54 -1.80
CA GLU A 521 2.54 -33.49 -0.59
C GLU A 521 2.06 -34.44 0.53
N PRO A 522 2.93 -34.81 1.50
CA PRO A 522 2.50 -35.54 2.69
C PRO A 522 1.27 -34.93 3.37
N GLY A 523 0.21 -35.74 3.51
CA GLY A 523 -1.09 -35.33 4.05
C GLY A 523 -2.11 -34.80 3.03
N TRP A 524 -1.79 -34.72 1.72
CA TRP A 524 -2.64 -34.11 0.69
C TRP A 524 -4.10 -34.59 0.68
N ARG A 525 -4.36 -35.87 1.01
CA ARG A 525 -5.73 -36.42 1.07
C ARG A 525 -6.59 -35.70 2.11
N GLY A 526 -6.06 -35.50 3.32
CA GLY A 526 -6.77 -34.79 4.39
C GLY A 526 -6.95 -33.31 4.06
N SER A 527 -5.89 -32.67 3.55
CA SER A 527 -5.95 -31.30 3.05
C SER A 527 -7.03 -31.13 1.96
N LEU A 528 -7.11 -32.05 1.01
CA LEU A 528 -8.06 -32.02 -0.10
C LEU A 528 -9.50 -32.24 0.37
N VAL A 529 -9.76 -33.16 1.32
CA VAL A 529 -11.10 -33.35 1.91
C VAL A 529 -11.56 -32.07 2.62
N ILE A 530 -10.69 -31.42 3.41
CA ILE A 530 -11.04 -30.19 4.13
C ILE A 530 -11.35 -29.03 3.17
N ASN A 531 -10.51 -28.80 2.14
CA ASN A 531 -10.78 -27.75 1.16
C ASN A 531 -11.93 -28.10 0.20
N GLY A 532 -12.21 -29.39 -0.03
CA GLY A 532 -13.37 -29.86 -0.79
C GLY A 532 -14.67 -29.59 -0.05
N ALA A 533 -14.74 -29.93 1.24
CA ALA A 533 -15.85 -29.56 2.12
C ALA A 533 -16.01 -28.04 2.23
N GLY A 534 -14.90 -27.29 2.34
CA GLY A 534 -14.91 -25.82 2.31
C GLY A 534 -15.42 -25.24 1.00
N ALA A 535 -15.01 -25.79 -0.15
CA ALA A 535 -15.49 -25.38 -1.47
C ALA A 535 -17.00 -25.61 -1.60
N ILE A 536 -17.49 -26.81 -1.23
CA ILE A 536 -18.91 -27.16 -1.31
C ILE A 536 -19.75 -26.29 -0.37
N ALA A 537 -19.32 -26.11 0.89
CA ALA A 537 -20.03 -25.30 1.87
C ALA A 537 -20.10 -23.83 1.44
N THR A 538 -18.98 -23.23 1.02
CA THR A 538 -18.95 -21.83 0.57
C THR A 538 -19.71 -21.63 -0.74
N ALA A 539 -19.70 -22.60 -1.66
CA ALA A 539 -20.47 -22.53 -2.89
C ALA A 539 -21.98 -22.61 -2.62
N ALA A 540 -22.42 -23.50 -1.73
CA ALA A 540 -23.81 -23.58 -1.30
C ALA A 540 -24.26 -22.26 -0.65
N VAL A 541 -23.44 -21.68 0.23
CA VAL A 541 -23.70 -20.36 0.83
C VAL A 541 -23.78 -19.26 -0.24
N ALA A 542 -22.85 -19.22 -1.20
CA ALA A 542 -22.87 -18.25 -2.29
C ALA A 542 -24.15 -18.35 -3.15
N VAL A 543 -24.63 -19.56 -3.45
CA VAL A 543 -25.89 -19.80 -4.17
C VAL A 543 -27.10 -19.38 -3.32
N ILE A 544 -27.09 -19.68 -2.00
CA ILE A 544 -28.14 -19.25 -1.07
C ILE A 544 -28.20 -17.73 -1.00
N ILE A 545 -27.09 -17.02 -0.80
CA ILE A 545 -27.08 -15.54 -0.77
C ILE A 545 -27.58 -14.98 -2.12
N THR A 546 -27.03 -15.48 -3.24
CA THR A 546 -27.37 -15.00 -4.59
C THR A 546 -28.87 -15.12 -4.90
N THR A 547 -29.51 -16.22 -4.48
CA THR A 547 -30.95 -16.45 -4.71
C THR A 547 -31.83 -15.74 -3.68
N THR A 548 -31.50 -15.81 -2.39
CA THR A 548 -32.35 -15.32 -1.29
C THR A 548 -32.27 -13.80 -1.04
N LYS A 549 -31.17 -13.16 -1.45
CA LYS A 549 -30.96 -11.70 -1.38
C LYS A 549 -31.09 -11.00 -2.74
N PHE A 550 -31.46 -11.69 -3.82
CA PHE A 550 -31.57 -11.10 -5.17
C PHE A 550 -32.43 -9.82 -5.19
N SER A 551 -33.63 -9.87 -4.59
CA SER A 551 -34.51 -8.71 -4.45
C SER A 551 -34.00 -7.64 -3.48
N GLY A 552 -33.12 -8.01 -2.55
CA GLY A 552 -32.46 -7.11 -1.58
C GLY A 552 -31.17 -6.46 -2.11
N GLY A 553 -31.07 -6.23 -3.42
CA GLY A 553 -29.95 -5.49 -4.04
C GLY A 553 -28.71 -6.31 -4.42
N ALA A 554 -28.64 -7.61 -4.08
CA ALA A 554 -27.50 -8.49 -4.39
C ALA A 554 -27.02 -8.46 -5.86
N TRP A 555 -27.94 -8.22 -6.81
CA TRP A 555 -27.64 -8.07 -8.24
C TRP A 555 -26.65 -6.91 -8.53
N ILE A 556 -26.64 -5.86 -7.71
CA ILE A 556 -25.74 -4.71 -7.84
C ILE A 556 -24.27 -5.16 -7.69
N SER A 557 -23.98 -5.99 -6.68
CA SER A 557 -22.63 -6.53 -6.47
C SER A 557 -22.20 -7.46 -7.61
N ILE A 558 -23.12 -8.27 -8.15
CA ILE A 558 -22.85 -9.16 -9.28
C ILE A 558 -22.51 -8.35 -10.54
N ILE A 559 -23.24 -7.28 -10.82
CA ILE A 559 -22.94 -6.35 -11.93
C ILE A 559 -21.63 -5.58 -11.67
N ALA A 560 -21.35 -5.15 -10.44
CA ALA A 560 -20.11 -4.49 -10.07
C ALA A 560 -18.89 -5.40 -10.31
N MET A 561 -18.93 -6.65 -9.83
CA MET A 561 -17.87 -7.64 -10.07
C MET A 561 -17.74 -7.96 -11.57
N GLY A 562 -18.84 -8.19 -12.28
CA GLY A 562 -18.84 -8.47 -13.71
C GLY A 562 -18.24 -7.33 -14.53
N SER A 563 -18.62 -6.09 -14.24
CA SER A 563 -18.06 -4.90 -14.91
C SER A 563 -16.56 -4.73 -14.64
N LEU A 564 -16.08 -5.00 -13.42
CA LEU A 564 -14.66 -4.99 -13.10
C LEU A 564 -13.89 -6.08 -13.87
N VAL A 565 -14.42 -7.30 -13.97
CA VAL A 565 -13.81 -8.37 -14.78
C VAL A 565 -13.73 -7.96 -16.26
N VAL A 566 -14.77 -7.33 -16.80
CA VAL A 566 -14.76 -6.79 -18.16
C VAL A 566 -13.72 -5.67 -18.31
N VAL A 567 -13.64 -4.73 -17.37
CA VAL A 567 -12.62 -3.65 -17.37
C VAL A 567 -11.20 -4.23 -17.32
N PHE A 568 -10.92 -5.23 -16.47
CA PHE A 568 -9.63 -5.90 -16.42
C PHE A 568 -9.30 -6.64 -17.72
N ALA A 569 -10.28 -7.28 -18.34
CA ALA A 569 -10.13 -7.94 -19.63
C ALA A 569 -9.86 -6.92 -20.76
N LEU A 570 -10.53 -5.77 -20.77
CA LEU A 570 -10.35 -4.68 -21.73
C LEU A 570 -8.97 -4.02 -21.57
N ILE A 571 -8.57 -3.66 -20.35
CA ILE A 571 -7.25 -3.09 -20.05
C ILE A 571 -6.15 -4.05 -20.51
N ARG A 572 -6.27 -5.34 -20.16
CA ARG A 572 -5.29 -6.33 -20.57
C ARG A 572 -5.27 -6.56 -22.08
N ARG A 573 -6.43 -6.58 -22.75
CA ARG A 573 -6.52 -6.65 -24.21
C ARG A 573 -5.87 -5.44 -24.89
N HIS A 574 -6.03 -4.24 -24.34
CA HIS A 574 -5.40 -3.03 -24.83
C HIS A 574 -3.87 -3.09 -24.69
N TYR A 575 -3.34 -3.52 -23.54
CA TYR A 575 -1.89 -3.72 -23.39
C TYR A 575 -1.34 -4.86 -24.25
N ASP A 576 -2.03 -6.01 -24.34
CA ASP A 576 -1.61 -7.13 -25.18
C ASP A 576 -1.68 -6.75 -26.69
N TRP A 577 -2.59 -5.86 -27.10
CA TRP A 577 -2.65 -5.27 -28.45
C TRP A 577 -1.50 -4.29 -28.69
N PHE A 578 -1.27 -3.35 -27.76
CA PHE A 578 -0.19 -2.37 -27.86
C PHE A 578 1.16 -3.07 -27.94
N GLN A 579 1.42 -4.05 -27.06
CA GLN A 579 2.67 -4.80 -27.09
C GLN A 579 2.87 -5.62 -28.37
N ARG A 580 1.80 -6.09 -29.05
CA ARG A 580 1.93 -6.75 -30.36
C ARG A 580 2.24 -5.76 -31.48
N ARG A 581 1.70 -4.54 -31.41
CA ARG A 581 1.91 -3.49 -32.43
C ARG A 581 3.21 -2.70 -32.25
N THR A 582 3.85 -2.75 -31.08
CA THR A 582 5.17 -2.15 -30.82
C THR A 582 6.24 -3.20 -30.50
N ALA A 583 6.03 -4.46 -30.89
CA ALA A 583 7.02 -5.52 -30.79
C ALA A 583 7.77 -5.62 -32.11
N VAL A 584 9.06 -5.32 -32.06
CA VAL A 584 9.99 -5.59 -33.16
C VAL A 584 10.02 -7.09 -33.41
N ASP A 585 9.87 -7.52 -34.67
CA ASP A 585 10.18 -8.90 -35.04
C ASP A 585 11.70 -9.07 -35.04
N GLU A 586 12.21 -9.79 -34.04
CA GLU A 586 13.63 -10.11 -33.88
C GLU A 586 14.21 -10.86 -35.09
N LYS A 587 13.38 -11.49 -35.94
CA LYS A 587 13.82 -12.12 -37.20
C LYS A 587 13.99 -11.14 -38.35
N SER A 588 13.35 -9.98 -38.30
CA SER A 588 13.51 -8.89 -39.28
C SER A 588 14.73 -7.99 -39.00
N LEU A 589 15.34 -8.13 -37.82
CA LEU A 589 16.55 -7.40 -37.47
C LEU A 589 17.76 -7.99 -38.22
N PRO A 590 18.58 -7.16 -38.89
CA PRO A 590 19.83 -7.64 -39.49
C PRO A 590 20.80 -8.09 -38.39
N ALA A 591 21.50 -9.21 -38.62
CA ALA A 591 22.40 -9.84 -37.65
C ALA A 591 23.52 -8.94 -37.09
N ARG A 592 23.80 -7.81 -37.78
CA ARG A 592 24.42 -6.61 -37.21
C ARG A 592 23.72 -5.39 -37.78
N VAL A 593 23.33 -4.45 -36.93
CA VAL A 593 23.13 -3.06 -37.35
C VAL A 593 24.52 -2.48 -37.68
N PRO A 594 24.75 -1.91 -38.87
CA PRO A 594 26.06 -1.37 -39.21
C PRO A 594 26.41 -0.16 -38.32
N PRO A 595 27.67 0.00 -37.89
CA PRO A 595 28.10 1.17 -37.13
C PRO A 595 28.06 2.42 -38.03
N VAL A 596 27.53 3.51 -37.50
CA VAL A 596 27.50 4.81 -38.20
C VAL A 596 28.90 5.43 -38.12
N VAL A 597 29.73 5.15 -39.13
CA VAL A 597 31.07 5.74 -39.26
C VAL A 597 30.94 7.20 -39.72
N SER A 598 30.58 8.07 -38.79
CA SER A 598 30.60 9.53 -38.96
C SER A 598 32.01 10.03 -38.64
N SER A 599 32.69 10.56 -39.66
CA SER A 599 33.94 11.31 -39.48
C SER A 599 33.63 12.78 -39.22
N GLU A 600 34.46 13.43 -38.41
CA GLU A 600 34.33 14.82 -37.93
C GLU A 600 33.15 15.08 -36.96
N ALA A 601 33.27 16.15 -36.15
CA ALA A 601 32.60 16.23 -34.85
C ALA A 601 31.89 17.56 -34.54
N PRO A 602 30.56 17.55 -34.34
CA PRO A 602 29.84 18.57 -33.58
C PRO A 602 29.64 18.14 -32.11
N ARG A 603 30.07 18.96 -31.14
CA ARG A 603 29.96 18.68 -29.69
C ARG A 603 28.56 18.97 -29.09
N ASP A 604 27.53 18.36 -29.69
CA ASP A 604 26.19 18.31 -29.12
C ASP A 604 25.96 16.90 -28.50
N HIS A 605 25.79 16.80 -27.18
CA HIS A 605 25.50 15.55 -26.47
C HIS A 605 23.99 15.32 -26.48
N VAL A 606 23.54 14.20 -27.06
CA VAL A 606 22.12 13.85 -27.15
C VAL A 606 21.71 12.90 -26.03
N ILE A 607 20.65 13.25 -25.29
CA ILE A 607 20.10 12.45 -24.19
C ILE A 607 18.69 11.99 -24.54
N VAL A 608 18.42 10.70 -24.36
CA VAL A 608 17.12 10.08 -24.60
C VAL A 608 16.66 9.35 -23.33
N PRO A 609 15.62 9.82 -22.62
CA PRO A 609 15.06 9.12 -21.47
C PRO A 609 14.19 7.95 -21.95
N VAL A 610 14.43 6.73 -21.44
CA VAL A 610 13.79 5.50 -21.92
C VAL A 610 13.13 4.69 -20.80
N ASP A 611 11.87 4.26 -21.00
CA ASP A 611 11.12 3.35 -20.11
C ASP A 611 11.49 1.86 -20.34
N GLY A 612 12.15 1.56 -21.46
CA GLY A 612 12.61 0.23 -21.84
C GLY A 612 12.88 0.13 -23.34
N LEU A 613 13.36 -1.02 -23.80
CA LEU A 613 13.56 -1.31 -25.22
C LEU A 613 12.20 -1.52 -25.93
N ASN A 614 11.85 -0.62 -26.84
CA ASN A 614 10.63 -0.64 -27.67
C ASN A 614 10.83 0.26 -28.90
N GLU A 615 9.92 0.22 -29.87
CA GLU A 615 10.02 0.98 -31.12
C GLU A 615 10.11 2.51 -30.94
N ILE A 616 9.48 3.06 -29.91
CA ILE A 616 9.54 4.51 -29.62
C ILE A 616 10.95 4.89 -29.16
N ALA A 617 11.57 4.03 -28.33
CA ALA A 617 12.97 4.18 -27.94
C ALA A 617 13.92 3.95 -29.12
N LEU A 618 13.67 2.95 -29.98
CA LEU A 618 14.46 2.72 -31.20
C LEU A 618 14.43 3.92 -32.15
N GLY A 619 13.24 4.47 -32.44
CA GLY A 619 13.10 5.66 -33.28
C GLY A 619 13.82 6.88 -32.69
N ALA A 620 13.64 7.13 -31.37
CA ALA A 620 14.29 8.25 -30.69
C ALA A 620 15.82 8.09 -30.59
N ILE A 621 16.34 6.86 -30.47
CA ILE A 621 17.79 6.58 -30.44
C ILE A 621 18.41 6.63 -31.84
N ASN A 622 17.70 6.21 -32.89
CA ASN A 622 18.18 6.38 -34.26
C ASN A 622 18.22 7.87 -34.65
N MET A 623 17.16 8.64 -34.34
CA MET A 623 17.18 10.10 -34.48
C MET A 623 18.30 10.75 -33.64
N ALA A 624 18.62 10.22 -32.46
CA ALA A 624 19.76 10.70 -31.67
C ALA A 624 21.11 10.44 -32.35
N ARG A 625 21.31 9.25 -32.94
CA ARG A 625 22.53 8.85 -33.67
C ARG A 625 22.70 9.60 -34.99
N GLU A 626 21.61 10.03 -35.63
CA GLU A 626 21.62 10.95 -36.77
C GLU A 626 22.06 12.37 -36.38
N ILE A 627 21.76 12.81 -35.15
CA ILE A 627 22.09 14.15 -34.64
C ILE A 627 23.51 14.23 -34.05
N SER A 628 24.01 13.15 -33.44
CA SER A 628 25.34 13.12 -32.82
C SER A 628 25.85 11.70 -32.58
N PRO A 629 27.17 11.46 -32.68
CA PRO A 629 27.79 10.22 -32.17
C PRO A 629 27.78 10.14 -30.63
N LEU A 630 27.61 11.26 -29.91
CA LEU A 630 27.58 11.29 -28.45
C LEU A 630 26.14 11.18 -27.92
N VAL A 631 25.58 9.97 -27.98
CA VAL A 631 24.25 9.64 -27.44
C VAL A 631 24.38 9.03 -26.05
N THR A 632 23.41 9.28 -25.16
CA THR A 632 23.24 8.51 -23.92
C THR A 632 21.78 8.22 -23.67
N ALA A 633 21.44 6.93 -23.58
CA ALA A 633 20.13 6.48 -23.15
C ALA A 633 20.08 6.53 -21.61
N VAL A 634 19.01 7.07 -21.05
CA VAL A 634 18.89 7.22 -19.58
C VAL A 634 17.63 6.54 -19.08
N HIS A 635 17.80 5.47 -18.32
CA HIS A 635 16.70 4.72 -17.72
C HIS A 635 16.60 5.03 -16.22
N LEU A 636 15.39 5.28 -15.73
CA LEU A 636 15.13 5.55 -14.30
C LEU A 636 14.32 4.41 -13.71
N THR A 637 14.85 3.81 -12.64
CA THR A 637 14.29 2.61 -12.01
C THR A 637 14.57 2.61 -10.50
N ASP A 638 13.81 1.78 -9.78
CA ASP A 638 14.09 1.33 -8.42
C ASP A 638 14.05 -0.21 -8.28
N ASP A 639 13.83 -0.94 -9.37
CA ASP A 639 13.90 -2.39 -9.45
C ASP A 639 15.19 -2.79 -10.18
N ARG A 640 16.18 -3.23 -9.40
CA ARG A 640 17.54 -3.52 -9.87
C ARG A 640 17.63 -4.81 -10.70
N GLU A 641 16.69 -5.74 -10.52
CA GLU A 641 16.64 -7.01 -11.26
C GLU A 641 16.08 -6.77 -12.68
N GLN A 642 14.99 -6.01 -12.79
CA GLN A 642 14.47 -5.56 -14.08
C GLN A 642 15.43 -4.61 -14.81
N ALA A 643 16.17 -3.78 -14.07
CA ALA A 643 17.18 -2.88 -14.65
C ALA A 643 18.34 -3.64 -15.31
N GLU A 644 18.79 -4.73 -14.70
CA GLU A 644 19.92 -5.53 -15.18
C GLU A 644 19.52 -6.38 -16.41
N ASP A 645 18.32 -6.95 -16.43
CA ASP A 645 17.75 -7.56 -17.65
C ASP A 645 17.60 -6.53 -18.79
N LEU A 646 17.11 -5.32 -18.50
CA LEU A 646 17.06 -4.26 -19.51
C LEU A 646 18.46 -3.88 -20.00
N ARG A 647 19.47 -3.76 -19.12
CA ARG A 647 20.86 -3.47 -19.49
C ARG A 647 21.41 -4.53 -20.43
N GLN A 648 21.23 -5.81 -20.11
CA GLN A 648 21.67 -6.93 -20.95
C GLN A 648 20.97 -6.97 -22.31
N ARG A 649 19.67 -6.62 -22.38
CA ARG A 649 18.94 -6.51 -23.65
C ARG A 649 19.34 -5.26 -24.44
N TRP A 650 19.69 -4.17 -23.76
CA TRP A 650 20.15 -2.92 -24.39
C TRP A 650 21.54 -3.07 -25.01
N GLU A 651 22.50 -3.66 -24.30
CA GLU A 651 23.88 -3.85 -24.80
C GLU A 651 23.96 -4.77 -26.02
N ARG A 652 22.95 -5.63 -26.23
CA ARG A 652 22.78 -6.42 -27.47
C ARG A 652 22.18 -5.61 -28.63
N ALA A 653 21.35 -4.61 -28.33
CA ALA A 653 20.64 -3.81 -29.32
C ALA A 653 21.40 -2.55 -29.77
N PHE A 654 22.11 -1.90 -28.84
CA PHE A 654 22.87 -0.67 -29.04
C PHE A 654 24.22 -0.74 -28.31
N PRO A 655 25.19 -1.54 -28.79
CA PRO A 655 26.52 -1.63 -28.18
C PRO A 655 27.29 -0.30 -28.22
N ASP A 656 26.88 0.62 -29.10
CA ASP A 656 27.43 1.96 -29.31
C ASP A 656 26.69 3.07 -28.52
N VAL A 657 25.56 2.79 -27.86
CA VAL A 657 24.84 3.79 -27.05
C VAL A 657 24.75 3.36 -25.58
N PRO A 658 25.53 3.99 -24.67
CA PRO A 658 25.54 3.62 -23.26
C PRO A 658 24.19 3.88 -22.60
N LEU A 659 23.70 2.87 -21.85
CA LEU A 659 22.53 2.96 -20.99
C LEU A 659 22.94 3.39 -19.58
N LEU A 660 22.72 4.66 -19.24
CA LEU A 660 22.86 5.15 -17.88
C LEU A 660 21.61 4.77 -17.06
N VAL A 661 21.76 3.85 -16.12
CA VAL A 661 20.73 3.51 -15.14
C VAL A 661 20.85 4.45 -13.94
N ILE A 662 19.88 5.37 -13.80
CA ILE A 662 19.76 6.22 -12.62
C ILE A 662 18.83 5.52 -11.62
N GLU A 663 19.42 4.95 -10.58
CA GLU A 663 18.67 4.47 -9.42
C GLU A 663 18.03 5.67 -8.71
N SER A 664 16.70 5.71 -8.69
CA SER A 664 15.91 6.77 -8.07
C SER A 664 15.19 6.21 -6.82
N PRO A 665 15.78 6.35 -5.61
CA PRO A 665 15.24 5.71 -4.40
C PRO A 665 13.82 6.16 -4.01
N TYR A 666 13.37 7.27 -4.59
CA TYR A 666 12.08 7.90 -4.39
C TYR A 666 11.17 7.83 -5.63
N ARG A 667 11.53 7.02 -6.65
CA ARG A 667 10.86 6.91 -7.96
C ARG A 667 10.61 8.25 -8.70
N ALA A 668 11.29 9.31 -8.30
CA ALA A 668 11.15 10.62 -8.93
C ALA A 668 11.78 10.59 -10.34
N PHE A 669 11.01 10.94 -11.37
CA PHE A 669 11.49 11.03 -12.75
C PHE A 669 12.13 12.40 -13.05
N VAL A 670 11.34 13.46 -12.89
CA VAL A 670 11.72 14.83 -13.30
C VAL A 670 12.96 15.35 -12.54
N ALA A 671 12.99 15.21 -11.21
CA ALA A 671 14.03 15.87 -10.41
C ALA A 671 15.44 15.27 -10.59
N PRO A 672 15.65 13.92 -10.59
CA PRO A 672 16.96 13.35 -10.93
C PRO A 672 17.35 13.61 -12.39
N MET A 673 16.42 13.57 -13.34
CA MET A 673 16.72 13.88 -14.74
C MET A 673 17.22 15.32 -14.91
N LEU A 674 16.54 16.30 -14.31
CA LEU A 674 16.98 17.70 -14.32
C LEU A 674 18.35 17.89 -13.64
N ALA A 675 18.58 17.24 -12.50
CA ALA A 675 19.85 17.35 -11.78
C ALA A 675 21.01 16.67 -12.50
N TYR A 676 20.75 15.62 -13.30
CA TYR A 676 21.75 15.01 -14.19
C TYR A 676 22.08 15.95 -15.35
N LEU A 677 21.06 16.53 -16.00
CA LEU A 677 21.22 17.51 -17.09
C LEU A 677 21.94 18.78 -16.63
N GLU A 678 21.68 19.26 -15.41
CA GLU A 678 22.45 20.36 -14.79
C GLU A 678 23.94 20.02 -14.65
N ARG A 679 24.25 18.85 -14.06
CA ARG A 679 25.63 18.39 -13.85
C ARG A 679 26.40 18.15 -15.16
N LEU A 680 25.69 17.91 -16.26
CA LEU A 680 26.28 17.81 -17.59
C LEU A 680 26.44 19.20 -18.24
N ALA A 681 25.51 20.13 -18.01
CA ALA A 681 25.61 21.51 -18.49
C ALA A 681 26.72 22.31 -17.78
N ASP A 682 27.08 21.95 -16.55
CA ASP A 682 28.24 22.46 -15.79
C ASP A 682 29.62 21.99 -16.37
N GLN A 683 29.65 21.42 -17.57
CA GLN A 683 30.87 20.97 -18.25
C GLN A 683 31.13 21.83 -19.50
N ASP A 684 32.24 22.57 -19.48
CA ASP A 684 32.55 23.58 -20.49
C ASP A 684 32.63 23.00 -21.92
N GLY A 685 31.86 23.58 -22.85
CA GLY A 685 31.99 23.35 -24.28
C GLY A 685 31.14 22.22 -24.88
N VAL A 686 30.11 21.74 -24.19
CA VAL A 686 29.13 20.75 -24.70
C VAL A 686 27.73 21.38 -24.77
N ARG A 687 27.05 21.27 -25.91
CA ARG A 687 25.61 21.62 -26.01
C ARG A 687 24.79 20.38 -25.68
N ILE A 688 23.66 20.49 -24.98
CA ILE A 688 22.85 19.32 -24.62
C ILE A 688 21.51 19.35 -25.35
N THR A 689 21.21 18.28 -26.07
CA THR A 689 19.93 18.09 -26.76
C THR A 689 19.17 16.93 -26.12
N VAL A 690 18.02 17.21 -25.50
CA VAL A 690 17.16 16.17 -24.92
C VAL A 690 16.07 15.81 -25.93
N ILE A 691 16.08 14.58 -26.43
CA ILE A 691 15.00 14.04 -27.25
C ILE A 691 13.96 13.42 -26.31
N LEU A 692 12.72 13.90 -26.37
CA LEU A 692 11.60 13.41 -25.58
C LEU A 692 10.75 12.44 -26.43
N PRO A 693 10.90 11.11 -26.29
CA PRO A 693 10.02 10.15 -26.95
C PRO A 693 8.58 10.35 -26.48
N ALA A 694 7.70 10.71 -27.41
CA ALA A 694 6.32 11.09 -27.12
C ALA A 694 5.35 10.27 -27.98
N PHE A 695 4.70 9.28 -27.36
CA PHE A 695 3.58 8.58 -27.98
C PHE A 695 2.40 9.53 -28.25
N VAL A 696 1.92 9.55 -29.50
CA VAL A 696 0.75 10.32 -29.94
C VAL A 696 -0.45 9.35 -30.09
N PRO A 697 -1.33 9.24 -29.08
CA PRO A 697 -2.50 8.36 -29.14
C PRO A 697 -3.53 8.82 -30.17
N ARG A 698 -4.35 7.88 -30.65
CA ARG A 698 -5.45 8.14 -31.61
C ARG A 698 -6.71 8.62 -30.89
N HIS A 699 -6.92 8.19 -29.64
CA HIS A 699 -8.09 8.57 -28.84
C HIS A 699 -7.72 9.40 -27.60
N TRP A 700 -8.62 10.29 -27.19
CA TRP A 700 -8.40 11.17 -26.04
C TRP A 700 -8.26 10.43 -24.70
N TRP A 701 -8.89 9.25 -24.55
CA TRP A 701 -8.83 8.44 -23.33
C TRP A 701 -7.52 7.65 -23.19
N GLU A 702 -6.90 7.22 -24.30
CA GLU A 702 -5.56 6.59 -24.31
C GLU A 702 -4.51 7.54 -23.72
N ARG A 703 -4.71 8.85 -23.91
CA ARG A 703 -3.90 9.96 -23.36
C ARG A 703 -3.94 10.08 -21.83
N ILE A 704 -4.84 9.36 -21.17
CA ILE A 704 -4.93 9.25 -19.70
C ILE A 704 -4.09 8.06 -19.20
N LEU A 705 -3.98 7.01 -20.01
CA LEU A 705 -3.29 5.76 -19.70
C LEU A 705 -1.77 5.84 -19.96
N HIS A 706 -1.35 6.54 -21.03
CA HIS A 706 0.03 6.60 -21.49
C HIS A 706 0.73 7.97 -21.27
N ASN A 707 2.05 7.97 -21.41
CA ASN A 707 2.89 9.13 -21.73
C ASN A 707 2.91 10.32 -20.73
N ARG A 708 2.58 10.11 -19.45
CA ARG A 708 2.59 11.21 -18.46
C ARG A 708 3.99 11.66 -18.03
N ASP A 709 4.96 10.77 -17.87
CA ASP A 709 6.20 11.11 -17.16
C ASP A 709 7.29 11.78 -18.02
N VAL A 710 7.48 11.35 -19.27
CA VAL A 710 8.36 12.04 -20.21
C VAL A 710 7.82 13.45 -20.52
N LEU A 711 6.51 13.59 -20.77
CA LEU A 711 5.88 14.90 -21.01
C LEU A 711 5.87 15.82 -19.78
N ARG A 712 5.93 15.28 -18.55
CA ARG A 712 6.12 16.07 -17.31
C ARG A 712 7.48 16.77 -17.25
N LEU A 713 8.50 16.32 -17.99
CA LEU A 713 9.82 16.96 -18.01
C LEU A 713 9.85 18.23 -18.89
N ARG A 714 9.05 18.24 -19.97
CA ARG A 714 9.01 19.29 -21.01
C ARG A 714 8.87 20.74 -20.46
N PRO A 715 8.02 21.04 -19.45
CA PRO A 715 7.90 22.40 -18.90
C PRO A 715 9.13 22.89 -18.12
N PHE A 716 9.96 21.97 -17.60
CA PHE A 716 11.13 22.31 -16.78
C PHE A 716 12.43 22.44 -17.57
N LEU A 717 12.44 21.93 -18.81
CA LEU A 717 13.51 22.13 -19.78
C LEU A 717 13.30 23.42 -20.59
N LYS A 718 12.06 23.75 -20.96
CA LYS A 718 11.72 25.00 -21.64
C LYS A 718 12.04 26.21 -20.76
N GLY A 719 13.07 26.97 -21.14
CA GLY A 719 13.52 28.18 -20.43
C GLY A 719 14.93 28.09 -19.81
N ARG A 720 15.64 26.96 -19.96
CA ARG A 720 17.04 26.83 -19.54
C ARG A 720 18.00 27.16 -20.69
N ALA A 721 18.99 28.02 -20.46
CA ALA A 721 20.06 28.27 -21.43
C ALA A 721 20.92 27.01 -21.63
N GLY A 722 21.46 26.83 -22.84
CA GLY A 722 22.33 25.69 -23.21
C GLY A 722 21.62 24.36 -23.48
N LEU A 723 20.33 24.22 -23.12
CA LEU A 723 19.53 23.02 -23.31
C LEU A 723 18.58 23.16 -24.51
N ARG A 724 18.73 22.26 -25.49
CA ARG A 724 17.78 22.04 -26.59
C ARG A 724 16.81 20.93 -26.21
N VAL A 725 15.56 21.05 -26.64
CA VAL A 725 14.51 20.04 -26.43
C VAL A 725 13.87 19.73 -27.76
N VAL A 726 13.91 18.45 -28.16
CA VAL A 726 13.27 17.94 -29.36
C VAL A 726 12.22 16.94 -28.91
N ASP A 727 10.96 17.14 -29.28
CA ASP A 727 9.94 16.11 -29.08
C ASP A 727 10.02 15.12 -30.25
N PHE A 728 10.05 13.82 -29.98
CA PHE A 728 9.96 12.77 -30.99
C PHE A 728 8.54 12.19 -31.00
N PRO A 729 7.61 12.71 -31.83
CA PRO A 729 6.23 12.26 -31.88
C PRO A 729 6.10 10.92 -32.60
N TYR A 730 6.04 9.82 -31.86
CA TYR A 730 5.77 8.52 -32.45
C TYR A 730 4.25 8.32 -32.62
N GLN A 731 3.82 8.21 -33.87
CA GLN A 731 2.47 7.81 -34.28
C GLN A 731 2.50 6.35 -34.74
N LEU A 732 1.53 5.55 -34.28
CA LEU A 732 1.27 4.23 -34.85
C LEU A 732 0.63 4.42 -36.24
N TYR A 733 1.45 4.34 -37.29
CA TYR A 733 0.94 4.11 -38.63
C TYR A 733 0.34 2.70 -38.72
N GLU A 734 -0.70 2.56 -39.54
CA GLU A 734 -1.44 1.31 -39.70
C GLU A 734 -1.09 0.67 -41.05
N ASP A 735 -1.10 -0.66 -41.11
CA ASP A 735 -0.91 -1.50 -42.29
C ASP A 735 0.40 -1.32 -43.10
N ARG A 736 1.49 -1.88 -42.58
CA ARG A 736 2.36 -2.69 -43.45
C ARG A 736 1.63 -4.00 -43.75
N PRO A 737 1.27 -4.32 -45.01
CA PRO A 737 0.81 -5.66 -45.34
C PRO A 737 1.93 -6.68 -45.07
N PRO A 738 1.61 -7.95 -44.77
CA PRO A 738 2.64 -8.98 -44.65
C PRO A 738 3.40 -9.10 -45.96
N GLU A 739 4.73 -9.00 -45.91
CA GLU A 739 5.57 -9.17 -47.10
C GLU A 739 5.42 -10.60 -47.62
N SER A 740 4.72 -10.75 -48.73
CA SER A 740 4.63 -12.02 -49.45
C SER A 740 6.02 -12.35 -50.00
N HIS A 741 6.72 -13.30 -49.37
CA HIS A 741 7.98 -13.82 -49.90
C HIS A 741 7.77 -14.20 -51.38
N PRO A 742 8.61 -13.70 -52.31
CA PRO A 742 8.53 -14.14 -53.70
C PRO A 742 8.83 -15.64 -53.76
N PRO A 743 8.12 -16.41 -54.61
CA PRO A 743 8.38 -17.83 -54.74
C PRO A 743 9.82 -18.05 -55.20
N SER A 744 10.52 -18.99 -54.55
CA SER A 744 11.90 -19.34 -54.91
C SER A 744 11.95 -19.83 -56.36
N SER A 745 12.58 -19.06 -57.24
CA SER A 745 12.77 -19.42 -58.64
C SER A 745 13.56 -20.74 -58.74
N SER A 746 12.98 -21.72 -59.44
CA SER A 746 13.68 -22.94 -59.82
C SER A 746 14.92 -22.62 -60.65
N ALA A 747 16.10 -23.00 -60.18
CA ALA A 747 17.30 -23.02 -61.02
C ALA A 747 17.17 -24.17 -62.05
N PRO A 748 17.53 -23.95 -63.33
CA PRO A 748 17.57 -25.00 -64.33
C PRO A 748 18.93 -25.71 -64.37
N ALA A 749 18.92 -26.96 -64.86
CA ALA A 749 20.04 -27.91 -64.99
C ALA A 749 20.56 -28.50 -63.66
#